data_AF-A0A6N9U7J5-F1
#
_entry.id   AF-A0A6N9U7J5-F1
#
_cell.length_a   1.000
_cell.length_b   1.000
_cell.length_c   1.000
_cell.angle_alpha   90.00
_cell.angle_beta   90.00
_cell.angle_gamma   90.00
#
_symmetry.space_group_name_H-M   'P 1'
#
loop_
_entity.id
_entity.type
_entity.pdbx_description
1 polymer ?
#
loop_
_entity_poly.entity_id
_entity_poly.type
_entity_poly.pdbx_seq_one_letter_code
_entity_poly.pdbx_strand_id
1 'polypeptide(L)'
;MKRHIHAVLCAVGTLLASLSLSAGPAQADGTTPRVDLRVLVVSDGGPATGAIAAELDTAGTPWTEIDLTAPGRPVIDAGFLADTVEGRQRAKFQAVVLPNDNPFPAGSAEMAALAAYEQTYAIPQVDAYTYARPAAGLKTPDNGGYAGSVDGVRAEVTAAGLAGPFGYLDGDVPFEDISPTVGESYAYLSTPADGADFTPYVEAPIPGKTARGSLVGEYRHDGRRELVVTFVYNQYQQQFRLLARGIVDWMTGGTRLGASHNYFAVHVDDVFAADDRWNSDLNCTPGDVDCADSSVEPDPIRMEPDDVAHATAWQDAHGLTLDLAYNAVGSVDHRAENGGADALADRFVTDRNAFRWINHTYTHAFLGCVQDTTVVPWKCATTPGGATDWVTRAEISDEIATNRAWGEAAGLPLRPGELVTGEHSGMKVTPQQPEDNPNLAGALSDNGIEWIGSDNSRDPRQRQVGPALTVSRYPMNIFYNAGHAAEQVDEYNWIYTSRAQGGSGICEDNPATSTCLPEPLDPATGYDDYIVPLETRIALGHVLANDPRPHFIHQSNLAEDRIAYPVLTGVTDGYAALFADDTPLVNLRMEDIGTEMRQRQEWRTALDAGEVVAYRVGSTVTVRAPEGVAVPATMPAGTSERSAAFGDAYAGGLSGWTVPGTQPLTLTLPASASAPAVAAGGVFDPTSTTPRLPVPAGVTGPAPYTPKN
;
A
#
# COMPACT_ATOMS: atom_id res chain seq x y z
N MET A 1 -55.11 65.10 -76.63
CA MET A 1 -54.40 63.82 -76.44
C MET A 1 -55.27 62.90 -75.60
N LYS A 2 -55.29 61.62 -75.99
CA LYS A 2 -56.05 60.43 -75.52
C LYS A 2 -55.93 60.18 -74.00
N ARG A 3 -56.76 59.42 -73.25
CA ARG A 3 -58.03 58.67 -73.41
C ARG A 3 -58.41 58.12 -71.99
N HIS A 4 -59.71 58.05 -71.73
CA HIS A 4 -60.51 57.08 -70.92
C HIS A 4 -59.98 56.37 -69.65
N ILE A 5 -60.70 56.60 -68.54
CA ILE A 5 -61.49 55.67 -67.69
C ILE A 5 -61.17 54.16 -67.83
N HIS A 6 -60.92 53.43 -66.73
CA HIS A 6 -61.72 52.29 -66.20
C HIS A 6 -61.11 51.70 -64.92
N ALA A 7 -61.99 51.17 -64.07
CA ALA A 7 -61.77 50.62 -62.74
C ALA A 7 -61.53 49.09 -62.73
N VAL A 8 -61.50 48.53 -61.50
CA VAL A 8 -61.61 47.10 -61.06
C VAL A 8 -60.25 46.41 -60.84
N LEU A 9 -59.97 45.51 -59.87
CA LEU A 9 -60.40 45.04 -58.53
C LEU A 9 -59.58 43.73 -58.29
N CYS A 10 -59.56 43.20 -57.05
CA CYS A 10 -59.07 41.87 -56.58
C CYS A 10 -57.63 41.87 -56.01
N ALA A 11 -57.30 41.20 -54.89
CA ALA A 11 -58.05 40.46 -53.88
C ALA A 11 -57.12 40.21 -52.66
N VAL A 12 -57.72 40.18 -51.46
CA VAL A 12 -57.48 39.35 -50.25
C VAL A 12 -56.05 38.88 -49.88
N GLY A 13 -55.68 39.11 -48.61
CA GLY A 13 -54.64 38.34 -47.92
C GLY A 13 -54.41 38.80 -46.48
N THR A 14 -55.22 38.31 -45.53
CA THR A 14 -55.00 38.41 -44.08
C THR A 14 -53.78 37.60 -43.64
N LEU A 15 -52.77 38.25 -43.04
CA LEU A 15 -51.68 37.59 -42.32
C LEU A 15 -51.75 37.98 -40.83
N LEU A 16 -52.06 37.00 -39.98
CA LEU A 16 -51.88 37.04 -38.53
C LEU A 16 -50.39 36.83 -38.23
N ALA A 17 -49.70 37.87 -37.76
CA ALA A 17 -48.34 37.76 -37.24
C ALA A 17 -48.39 37.41 -35.74
N SER A 18 -48.19 36.13 -35.43
CA SER A 18 -47.88 35.66 -34.09
C SER A 18 -46.43 36.02 -33.74
N LEU A 19 -46.23 36.95 -32.79
CA LEU A 19 -44.93 37.17 -32.16
C LEU A 19 -44.59 35.97 -31.26
N SER A 20 -43.88 34.99 -31.81
CA SER A 20 -43.08 34.06 -31.03
C SER A 20 -41.78 34.76 -30.64
N LEU A 21 -41.72 35.30 -29.41
CA LEU A 21 -40.45 35.64 -28.77
C LEU A 21 -39.65 34.34 -28.64
N SER A 22 -38.62 34.18 -29.47
CA SER A 22 -37.57 33.20 -29.23
C SER A 22 -36.92 33.55 -27.89
N ALA A 23 -37.21 32.76 -26.85
CA ALA A 23 -36.36 32.71 -25.67
C ALA A 23 -35.00 32.22 -26.15
N GLY A 24 -34.05 33.15 -26.31
CA GLY A 24 -32.64 32.79 -26.45
C GLY A 24 -32.20 32.00 -25.21
N PRO A 25 -31.10 31.23 -25.30
CA PRO A 25 -30.57 30.53 -24.14
C PRO A 25 -30.33 31.57 -23.04
N ALA A 26 -30.98 31.39 -21.90
CA ALA A 26 -30.61 32.09 -20.69
C ALA A 26 -29.12 31.80 -20.46
N GLN A 27 -28.30 32.86 -20.33
CA GLN A 27 -26.91 32.70 -19.91
C GLN A 27 -26.91 31.91 -18.60
N ALA A 28 -26.32 30.71 -18.62
CA ALA A 28 -26.03 29.99 -17.40
C ALA A 28 -25.09 30.85 -16.53
N ASP A 29 -25.40 30.90 -15.24
CA ASP A 29 -24.72 31.74 -14.25
C ASP A 29 -23.19 31.54 -14.31
N GLY A 30 -22.45 32.65 -14.41
CA GLY A 30 -21.00 32.68 -14.65
C GLY A 30 -20.12 32.32 -13.43
N THR A 31 -20.58 31.42 -12.56
CA THR A 31 -19.85 30.99 -11.36
C THR A 31 -19.21 29.62 -11.56
N THR A 32 -17.90 29.50 -11.30
CA THR A 32 -17.16 28.22 -11.37
C THR A 32 -17.87 27.12 -10.56
N PRO A 33 -18.16 25.93 -11.12
CA PRO A 33 -18.78 24.86 -10.36
C PRO A 33 -17.94 24.43 -9.14
N ARG A 34 -18.62 23.86 -8.15
CA ARG A 34 -17.98 23.11 -7.06
C ARG A 34 -17.77 21.66 -7.53
N VAL A 35 -16.60 21.10 -7.30
CA VAL A 35 -16.31 19.68 -7.54
C VAL A 35 -15.97 19.03 -6.21
N ASP A 36 -16.79 18.09 -5.76
CA ASP A 36 -16.53 17.33 -4.53
C ASP A 36 -15.33 16.39 -4.75
N LEU A 37 -14.40 16.36 -3.79
CA LEU A 37 -13.18 15.56 -3.87
C LEU A 37 -13.46 14.10 -3.52
N ARG A 38 -14.21 13.43 -4.40
CA ARG A 38 -14.67 12.04 -4.24
C ARG A 38 -14.63 11.31 -5.57
N VAL A 39 -14.19 10.05 -5.59
CA VAL A 39 -14.18 9.21 -6.79
C VAL A 39 -15.45 8.37 -6.86
N LEU A 40 -16.08 8.28 -8.03
CA LEU A 40 -17.12 7.27 -8.29
C LEU A 40 -16.47 6.02 -8.87
N VAL A 41 -16.60 4.88 -8.20
CA VAL A 41 -16.15 3.58 -8.71
C VAL A 41 -17.38 2.76 -9.09
N VAL A 42 -17.53 2.48 -10.38
CA VAL A 42 -18.54 1.55 -10.89
C VAL A 42 -17.88 0.18 -11.00
N SER A 43 -18.40 -0.79 -10.25
CA SER A 43 -17.82 -2.13 -10.11
C SER A 43 -18.66 -3.16 -10.84
N ASP A 44 -18.02 -4.14 -11.46
CA ASP A 44 -18.66 -5.35 -12.01
C ASP A 44 -18.29 -6.61 -11.18
N GLY A 45 -17.69 -6.41 -10.00
CA GLY A 45 -17.09 -7.48 -9.19
C GLY A 45 -15.76 -7.99 -9.71
N GLY A 46 -15.20 -7.37 -10.76
CA GLY A 46 -13.90 -7.71 -11.33
C GLY A 46 -12.70 -7.20 -10.53
N PRO A 47 -11.51 -7.77 -10.76
CA PRO A 47 -10.31 -7.45 -9.97
C PRO A 47 -9.73 -6.06 -10.27
N ALA A 48 -9.92 -5.51 -11.48
CA ALA A 48 -9.32 -4.24 -11.88
C ALA A 48 -9.93 -3.04 -11.13
N THR A 49 -11.27 -2.98 -11.04
CA THR A 49 -11.98 -1.95 -10.25
C THR A 49 -11.77 -2.16 -8.76
N GLY A 50 -11.73 -3.41 -8.31
CA GLY A 50 -11.37 -3.76 -6.92
C GLY A 50 -9.96 -3.28 -6.53
N ALA A 51 -8.99 -3.39 -7.43
CA ALA A 51 -7.62 -2.95 -7.20
C ALA A 51 -7.51 -1.43 -7.09
N ILE A 52 -8.18 -0.67 -7.97
CA ILE A 52 -8.25 0.79 -7.87
C ILE A 52 -8.97 1.20 -6.57
N ALA A 53 -10.08 0.55 -6.21
CA ALA A 53 -10.78 0.82 -4.96
C ALA A 53 -9.89 0.57 -3.73
N ALA A 54 -9.09 -0.50 -3.75
CA ALA A 54 -8.14 -0.80 -2.69
C ALA A 54 -7.00 0.22 -2.58
N GLU A 55 -6.50 0.75 -3.70
CA GLU A 55 -5.53 1.86 -3.68
C GLU A 55 -6.17 3.13 -3.08
N LEU A 56 -7.39 3.47 -3.50
CA LEU A 56 -8.12 4.61 -2.94
C LEU A 56 -8.34 4.47 -1.44
N ASP A 57 -8.71 3.28 -0.98
CA ASP A 57 -8.87 2.95 0.44
C ASP A 57 -7.57 3.07 1.21
N THR A 58 -6.49 2.46 0.70
CA THR A 58 -5.16 2.46 1.34
C THR A 58 -4.59 3.87 1.43
N ALA A 59 -4.76 4.67 0.39
CA ALA A 59 -4.32 6.06 0.37
C ALA A 59 -5.22 6.99 1.20
N GLY A 60 -6.44 6.58 1.56
CA GLY A 60 -7.43 7.42 2.23
C GLY A 60 -8.16 8.40 1.31
N THR A 61 -8.25 8.12 0.02
CA THR A 61 -8.97 8.95 -0.96
C THR A 61 -10.48 8.65 -0.89
N PRO A 62 -11.36 9.64 -0.66
CA PRO A 62 -12.80 9.40 -0.58
C PRO A 62 -13.37 8.84 -1.88
N TRP A 63 -14.19 7.79 -1.78
CA TRP A 63 -14.83 7.17 -2.95
C TRP A 63 -16.24 6.63 -2.65
N THR A 64 -17.00 6.35 -3.70
CA THR A 64 -18.34 5.73 -3.64
C THR A 64 -18.41 4.58 -4.64
N GLU A 65 -18.88 3.42 -4.21
CA GLU A 65 -19.13 2.28 -5.09
C GLU A 65 -20.55 2.29 -5.67
N ILE A 66 -20.66 1.93 -6.94
CA ILE A 66 -21.88 1.39 -7.55
C ILE A 66 -21.56 0.00 -8.11
N ASP A 67 -21.92 -1.04 -7.37
CA ASP A 67 -21.83 -2.43 -7.83
C ASP A 67 -22.95 -2.72 -8.83
N LEU A 68 -22.59 -2.94 -10.10
CA LEU A 68 -23.49 -3.25 -11.21
C LEU A 68 -24.23 -4.59 -11.01
N THR A 69 -23.72 -5.47 -10.16
CA THR A 69 -24.32 -6.76 -9.85
C THR A 69 -25.33 -6.69 -8.69
N ALA A 70 -25.30 -5.61 -7.91
CA ALA A 70 -26.17 -5.45 -6.74
C ALA A 70 -27.64 -5.19 -7.14
N PRO A 71 -28.61 -5.98 -6.63
CA PRO A 71 -30.02 -5.76 -6.89
C PRO A 71 -30.47 -4.44 -6.27
N GLY A 72 -31.15 -3.60 -7.07
CA GLY A 72 -31.66 -2.31 -6.59
C GLY A 72 -30.58 -1.25 -6.36
N ARG A 73 -29.39 -1.41 -6.95
CA ARG A 73 -28.37 -0.35 -6.97
C ARG A 73 -28.94 1.00 -7.42
N PRO A 74 -28.39 2.13 -6.96
CA PRO A 74 -28.71 3.43 -7.53
C PRO A 74 -28.50 3.45 -9.06
N VAL A 75 -29.38 4.16 -9.75
CA VAL A 75 -29.23 4.45 -11.18
C VAL A 75 -28.34 5.68 -11.31
N ILE A 76 -27.34 5.61 -12.20
CA ILE A 76 -26.44 6.71 -12.47
C ILE A 76 -27.13 7.66 -13.46
N ASP A 77 -27.87 8.63 -12.93
CA ASP A 77 -28.50 9.69 -13.71
C ASP A 77 -27.90 11.08 -13.40
N ALA A 78 -28.41 12.12 -14.05
CA ALA A 78 -27.92 13.49 -13.85
C ALA A 78 -28.07 13.98 -12.41
N GLY A 79 -29.11 13.57 -11.68
CA GLY A 79 -29.35 13.95 -10.29
C GLY A 79 -28.47 13.17 -9.31
N PHE A 80 -28.08 11.95 -9.66
CA PHE A 80 -27.07 11.17 -8.93
C PHE A 80 -25.69 11.84 -9.03
N LEU A 81 -25.30 12.30 -10.23
CA LEU A 81 -23.96 12.83 -10.51
C LEU A 81 -23.77 14.30 -10.12
N ALA A 82 -24.81 15.13 -10.24
CA ALA A 82 -24.70 16.56 -10.01
C ALA A 82 -25.97 17.14 -9.39
N ASP A 83 -25.82 18.27 -8.69
CA ASP A 83 -26.94 19.08 -8.20
C ASP A 83 -26.53 20.55 -8.03
N THR A 84 -27.24 21.28 -7.17
CA THR A 84 -26.93 22.67 -6.81
C THR A 84 -26.86 22.78 -5.29
N VAL A 85 -25.79 23.38 -4.78
CA VAL A 85 -25.60 23.68 -3.36
C VAL A 85 -25.36 25.17 -3.20
N GLU A 86 -26.12 25.83 -2.33
CA GLU A 86 -26.02 27.28 -2.09
C GLU A 86 -26.07 28.13 -3.38
N GLY A 87 -26.88 27.71 -4.36
CA GLY A 87 -27.03 28.40 -5.65
C GLY A 87 -25.89 28.14 -6.65
N ARG A 88 -24.87 27.34 -6.30
CA ARG A 88 -23.77 26.95 -7.19
C ARG A 88 -23.95 25.52 -7.69
N GLN A 89 -23.69 25.28 -8.97
CA GLN A 89 -23.64 23.93 -9.51
C GLN A 89 -22.56 23.09 -8.82
N ARG A 90 -22.90 21.83 -8.52
CA ARG A 90 -21.99 20.88 -7.88
C ARG A 90 -21.88 19.60 -8.70
N ALA A 91 -20.65 19.26 -9.04
CA ALA A 91 -20.26 17.93 -9.45
C ALA A 91 -19.95 17.11 -8.18
N LYS A 92 -20.63 15.98 -7.97
CA LYS A 92 -20.50 15.19 -6.73
C LYS A 92 -19.27 14.29 -6.70
N PHE A 93 -18.61 14.13 -7.84
CA PHE A 93 -17.42 13.30 -8.01
C PHE A 93 -16.36 14.01 -8.84
N GLN A 94 -15.09 13.95 -8.43
CA GLN A 94 -13.96 14.53 -9.16
C GLN A 94 -13.42 13.62 -10.27
N ALA A 95 -13.79 12.34 -10.26
CA ALA A 95 -13.36 11.33 -11.22
C ALA A 95 -14.38 10.17 -11.26
N VAL A 96 -14.40 9.45 -12.38
CA VAL A 96 -15.18 8.22 -12.57
C VAL A 96 -14.21 7.07 -12.91
N VAL A 97 -14.41 5.91 -12.29
CA VAL A 97 -13.75 4.65 -12.65
C VAL A 97 -14.84 3.71 -13.14
N LEU A 98 -14.71 3.22 -14.37
CA LEU A 98 -15.59 2.21 -14.95
C LEU A 98 -14.81 0.88 -15.12
N PRO A 99 -15.49 -0.28 -15.13
CA PRO A 99 -14.83 -1.56 -15.37
C PRO A 99 -14.15 -1.61 -16.73
N ASN A 100 -14.70 -0.90 -17.72
CA ASN A 100 -14.21 -0.74 -19.09
C ASN A 100 -14.81 0.54 -19.69
N ASP A 101 -14.48 0.86 -20.94
CA ASP A 101 -14.92 2.08 -21.66
C ASP A 101 -16.45 2.23 -21.79
N ASN A 102 -17.23 1.14 -21.77
CA ASN A 102 -18.68 1.20 -21.59
C ASN A 102 -19.26 -0.12 -21.04
N PRO A 103 -19.54 -0.19 -19.72
CA PRO A 103 -20.07 -1.40 -19.09
C PRO A 103 -21.59 -1.55 -19.26
N PHE A 104 -22.27 -0.56 -19.86
CA PHE A 104 -23.73 -0.55 -20.01
C PHE A 104 -24.19 -1.05 -21.39
N PRO A 105 -25.46 -1.47 -21.52
CA PRO A 105 -26.06 -1.72 -22.83
C PRO A 105 -25.89 -0.51 -23.77
N ALA A 106 -25.67 -0.79 -25.06
CA ALA A 106 -25.53 0.25 -26.07
C ALA A 106 -26.73 1.22 -26.04
N GLY A 107 -26.46 2.53 -25.98
CA GLY A 107 -27.48 3.56 -25.86
C GLY A 107 -28.11 3.71 -24.46
N SER A 108 -27.48 3.16 -23.42
CA SER A 108 -27.93 3.32 -22.03
C SER A 108 -28.01 4.79 -21.61
N ALA A 109 -29.09 5.14 -20.90
CA ALA A 109 -29.25 6.46 -20.29
C ALA A 109 -28.18 6.75 -19.23
N GLU A 110 -27.64 5.72 -18.56
CA GLU A 110 -26.58 5.89 -17.56
C GLU A 110 -25.26 6.31 -18.19
N MET A 111 -24.87 5.66 -19.29
CA MET A 111 -23.67 6.06 -20.04
C MET A 111 -23.83 7.46 -20.64
N ALA A 112 -25.02 7.81 -21.13
CA ALA A 112 -25.31 9.14 -21.62
C ALA A 112 -25.23 10.21 -20.50
N ALA A 113 -25.67 9.88 -19.28
CA ALA A 113 -25.56 10.77 -18.13
C ALA A 113 -24.10 10.98 -17.69
N LEU A 114 -23.29 9.92 -17.68
CA LEU A 114 -21.85 10.00 -17.41
C LEU A 114 -21.12 10.87 -18.44
N ALA A 115 -21.31 10.60 -19.74
CA ALA A 115 -20.69 11.40 -20.79
C ALA A 115 -21.08 12.88 -20.71
N ALA A 116 -22.35 13.20 -20.43
CA ALA A 116 -22.80 14.58 -20.24
C ALA A 116 -22.19 15.22 -18.98
N TYR A 117 -22.04 14.47 -17.90
CA TYR A 117 -21.41 14.92 -16.65
C TYR A 117 -19.93 15.23 -16.86
N GLU A 118 -19.20 14.34 -17.52
CA GLU A 118 -17.78 14.49 -17.86
C GLU A 118 -17.55 15.71 -18.75
N GLN A 119 -18.36 15.91 -19.78
CA GLN A 119 -18.29 17.09 -20.64
C GLN A 119 -18.62 18.38 -19.90
N THR A 120 -19.65 18.37 -19.04
CA THR A 120 -20.13 19.58 -18.36
C THR A 120 -19.14 20.08 -17.30
N TYR A 121 -18.54 19.16 -16.55
CA TYR A 121 -17.69 19.48 -15.40
C TYR A 121 -16.20 19.16 -15.62
N ALA A 122 -15.82 18.71 -16.81
CA ALA A 122 -14.47 18.26 -17.17
C ALA A 122 -13.96 17.13 -16.25
N ILE A 123 -14.84 16.19 -15.92
CA ILE A 123 -14.50 15.05 -15.05
C ILE A 123 -13.83 13.95 -15.90
N PRO A 124 -12.66 13.43 -15.51
CA PRO A 124 -12.00 12.33 -16.20
C PRO A 124 -12.61 10.97 -15.85
N GLN A 125 -12.50 10.03 -16.80
CA GLN A 125 -12.87 8.63 -16.63
C GLN A 125 -11.62 7.74 -16.68
N VAL A 126 -11.56 6.71 -15.84
CA VAL A 126 -10.59 5.61 -15.95
C VAL A 126 -11.33 4.36 -16.40
N ASP A 127 -10.86 3.74 -17.47
CA ASP A 127 -11.33 2.44 -17.95
C ASP A 127 -10.42 1.38 -17.34
N ALA A 128 -10.86 0.79 -16.24
CA ALA A 128 -10.00 -0.04 -15.39
C ALA A 128 -9.40 -1.24 -16.14
N TYR A 129 -10.17 -1.87 -17.03
CA TYR A 129 -9.67 -2.90 -17.93
C TYR A 129 -10.56 -3.00 -19.18
N THR A 130 -10.07 -2.56 -20.34
CA THR A 130 -10.85 -2.60 -21.59
C THR A 130 -10.15 -3.33 -22.75
N TYR A 131 -10.98 -3.81 -23.68
CA TYR A 131 -10.56 -4.35 -24.96
C TYR A 131 -10.07 -3.23 -25.88
N ALA A 132 -8.87 -3.37 -26.45
CA ALA A 132 -8.38 -2.42 -27.43
C ALA A 132 -9.30 -2.36 -28.67
N ARG A 133 -9.93 -1.21 -28.88
CA ARG A 133 -10.90 -0.98 -29.97
C ARG A 133 -11.04 0.52 -30.28
N PRO A 134 -11.59 0.89 -31.45
CA PRO A 134 -11.68 2.30 -31.84
C PRO A 134 -12.48 3.18 -30.87
N ALA A 135 -13.49 2.60 -30.20
CA ALA A 135 -14.26 3.30 -29.17
C ALA A 135 -13.39 3.72 -27.95
N ALA A 136 -12.30 3.02 -27.70
CA ALA A 136 -11.28 3.34 -26.69
C ALA A 136 -10.01 3.93 -27.34
N GLY A 137 -10.11 4.50 -28.55
CA GLY A 137 -9.00 5.16 -29.25
C GLY A 137 -7.91 4.24 -29.82
N LEU A 138 -8.10 2.92 -29.80
CA LEU A 138 -7.09 1.94 -30.21
C LEU A 138 -7.52 1.09 -31.42
N LYS A 139 -6.58 0.49 -32.14
CA LYS A 139 -6.90 -0.56 -33.13
C LYS A 139 -7.29 -1.84 -32.42
N THR A 140 -8.08 -2.69 -33.07
CA THR A 140 -8.40 -4.01 -32.52
C THR A 140 -7.20 -4.96 -32.59
N PRO A 141 -7.02 -5.90 -31.64
CA PRO A 141 -5.94 -6.90 -31.64
C PRO A 141 -5.79 -7.69 -32.94
N ASP A 142 -6.90 -8.03 -33.60
CA ASP A 142 -6.92 -8.72 -34.89
C ASP A 142 -6.46 -7.83 -36.06
N ASN A 143 -6.49 -6.51 -35.91
CA ASN A 143 -5.99 -5.54 -36.87
C ASN A 143 -4.58 -5.05 -36.50
N GLY A 144 -3.65 -5.99 -36.36
CA GLY A 144 -2.25 -5.65 -36.15
C GLY A 144 -1.83 -5.43 -34.69
N GLY A 145 -2.69 -5.72 -33.71
CA GLY A 145 -2.33 -5.76 -32.28
C GLY A 145 -1.99 -7.16 -31.76
N TYR A 146 -2.24 -7.41 -30.47
CA TYR A 146 -2.06 -8.68 -29.76
C TYR A 146 -3.07 -8.78 -28.60
N ALA A 147 -3.54 -10.01 -28.33
CA ALA A 147 -4.38 -10.35 -27.18
C ALA A 147 -3.86 -11.65 -26.59
N GLY A 148 -3.39 -11.63 -25.35
CA GLY A 148 -2.75 -12.80 -24.74
C GLY A 148 -2.06 -12.49 -23.42
N SER A 149 -1.38 -13.50 -22.89
CA SER A 149 -0.52 -13.35 -21.71
C SER A 149 0.62 -12.36 -22.00
N VAL A 150 0.96 -11.58 -20.98
CA VAL A 150 2.12 -10.69 -20.96
C VAL A 150 3.01 -11.00 -19.76
N ASP A 151 3.01 -12.25 -19.31
CA ASP A 151 3.81 -12.71 -18.18
C ASP A 151 5.29 -12.51 -18.50
N GLY A 152 6.03 -11.92 -17.56
CA GLY A 152 7.45 -11.59 -17.71
C GLY A 152 7.77 -10.54 -18.77
N VAL A 153 6.76 -9.90 -19.39
CA VAL A 153 6.99 -8.80 -20.34
C VAL A 153 7.54 -7.59 -19.60
N ARG A 154 8.57 -6.97 -20.18
CA ARG A 154 9.06 -5.66 -19.73
C ARG A 154 8.33 -4.57 -20.49
N ALA A 155 7.39 -3.91 -19.80
CA ALA A 155 6.78 -2.69 -20.28
C ALA A 155 7.62 -1.47 -19.89
N GLU A 156 7.39 -0.35 -20.56
CA GLU A 156 8.11 0.90 -20.34
C GLU A 156 7.13 2.07 -20.28
N VAL A 157 7.39 3.02 -19.38
CA VAL A 157 6.74 4.32 -19.35
C VAL A 157 7.29 5.15 -20.52
N THR A 158 6.40 5.71 -21.33
CA THR A 158 6.80 6.54 -22.46
C THR A 158 7.30 7.91 -21.98
N ALA A 159 7.96 8.66 -22.86
CA ALA A 159 8.33 10.05 -22.57
C ALA A 159 7.13 10.93 -22.15
N ALA A 160 5.93 10.65 -22.67
CA ALA A 160 4.71 11.35 -22.27
C ALA A 160 4.23 10.91 -20.87
N GLY A 161 4.39 9.63 -20.51
CA GLY A 161 4.08 9.13 -19.18
C GLY A 161 5.02 9.72 -18.11
N LEU A 162 6.33 9.74 -18.40
CA LEU A 162 7.35 10.31 -17.52
C LEU A 162 7.20 11.83 -17.33
N ALA A 163 6.81 12.55 -18.39
CA ALA A 163 6.52 13.99 -18.29
C ALA A 163 5.15 14.29 -17.64
N GLY A 164 4.36 13.25 -17.36
CA GLY A 164 2.99 13.34 -16.88
C GLY A 164 2.79 12.55 -15.58
N PRO A 165 1.72 11.74 -15.49
CA PRO A 165 1.29 11.13 -14.23
C PRO A 165 2.22 10.03 -13.70
N PHE A 166 3.18 9.54 -14.49
CA PHE A 166 4.08 8.45 -14.12
C PHE A 166 5.54 8.92 -13.96
N GLY A 167 5.77 10.22 -13.79
CA GLY A 167 7.12 10.79 -13.63
C GLY A 167 7.86 10.37 -12.36
N TYR A 168 7.18 9.70 -11.43
CA TYR A 168 7.76 9.13 -10.21
C TYR A 168 8.45 7.78 -10.44
N LEU A 169 8.28 7.18 -11.62
CA LEU A 169 8.93 5.93 -12.02
C LEU A 169 10.20 6.22 -12.81
N ASP A 170 11.19 5.34 -12.69
CA ASP A 170 12.41 5.38 -13.51
C ASP A 170 12.16 4.96 -14.98
N GLY A 171 11.04 4.28 -15.22
CA GLY A 171 10.52 4.01 -16.55
C GLY A 171 10.25 2.54 -16.83
N ASP A 172 10.90 1.62 -16.12
CA ASP A 172 10.62 0.19 -16.29
C ASP A 172 9.36 -0.23 -15.52
N VAL A 173 8.52 -1.03 -16.17
CA VAL A 173 7.31 -1.63 -15.57
C VAL A 173 7.35 -3.14 -15.84
N PRO A 174 8.05 -3.91 -14.98
CA PRO A 174 8.14 -5.36 -15.15
C PRO A 174 6.80 -6.02 -14.78
N PHE A 175 6.32 -6.89 -15.66
CA PHE A 175 5.22 -7.79 -15.37
C PHE A 175 5.72 -9.04 -14.68
N GLU A 176 4.92 -9.54 -13.73
CA GLU A 176 5.20 -10.77 -12.99
C GLU A 176 5.30 -12.00 -13.92
N ASP A 177 6.17 -12.94 -13.54
CA ASP A 177 6.36 -14.29 -14.11
C ASP A 177 6.66 -15.23 -12.93
N ILE A 178 5.66 -15.42 -12.07
CA ILE A 178 5.83 -16.06 -10.76
C ILE A 178 5.81 -17.58 -10.92
N SER A 179 4.85 -18.11 -11.70
CA SER A 179 4.63 -19.53 -11.89
C SER A 179 4.39 -19.86 -13.38
N PRO A 180 5.14 -20.82 -13.96
CA PRO A 180 4.94 -21.20 -15.36
C PRO A 180 3.60 -21.90 -15.63
N THR A 181 2.80 -22.17 -14.60
CA THR A 181 1.53 -22.90 -14.68
C THR A 181 0.31 -22.05 -14.37
N VAL A 182 0.51 -20.84 -13.87
CA VAL A 182 -0.55 -19.89 -13.56
C VAL A 182 -0.39 -18.73 -14.52
N GLY A 183 -1.43 -18.35 -15.26
CA GLY A 183 -1.37 -17.07 -15.97
C GLY A 183 -1.54 -15.94 -14.97
N GLU A 184 -0.54 -15.06 -14.84
CA GLU A 184 -0.57 -13.91 -13.93
C GLU A 184 -1.06 -12.62 -14.60
N SER A 185 -1.01 -12.55 -15.92
CA SER A 185 -1.36 -11.33 -16.65
C SER A 185 -1.99 -11.62 -18.01
N TYR A 186 -2.77 -10.65 -18.48
CA TYR A 186 -3.36 -10.67 -19.82
C TYR A 186 -3.56 -9.26 -20.31
N ALA A 187 -3.23 -9.00 -21.57
CA ALA A 187 -3.34 -7.68 -22.17
C ALA A 187 -3.87 -7.70 -23.61
N TYR A 188 -4.45 -6.56 -23.99
CA TYR A 188 -4.86 -6.20 -25.34
C TYR A 188 -3.92 -5.11 -25.89
N LEU A 189 -2.72 -5.50 -26.29
CA LEU A 189 -1.71 -4.59 -26.81
C LEU A 189 -2.07 -4.14 -28.23
N SER A 190 -2.22 -2.83 -28.43
CA SER A 190 -2.49 -2.28 -29.75
C SER A 190 -1.98 -0.85 -29.89
N THR A 191 -1.89 -0.39 -31.14
CA THR A 191 -1.52 0.99 -31.46
C THR A 191 -2.76 1.88 -31.55
N PRO A 192 -2.63 3.21 -31.43
CA PRO A 192 -3.72 4.15 -31.65
C PRO A 192 -4.49 3.90 -32.96
N ALA A 193 -5.82 4.06 -32.90
CA ALA A 193 -6.67 4.07 -34.09
C ALA A 193 -6.32 5.25 -35.00
N ASP A 194 -6.53 5.09 -36.31
CA ASP A 194 -6.19 6.14 -37.26
C ASP A 194 -7.03 7.40 -36.98
N GLY A 195 -6.36 8.53 -36.72
CA GLY A 195 -7.00 9.80 -36.42
C GLY A 195 -7.47 9.98 -34.97
N ALA A 196 -7.24 9.00 -34.08
CA ALA A 196 -7.52 9.16 -32.65
C ALA A 196 -6.49 10.11 -32.00
N ASP A 197 -6.98 10.99 -31.13
CA ASP A 197 -6.12 11.74 -30.19
C ASP A 197 -5.85 10.85 -28.98
N PHE A 198 -4.89 9.95 -29.15
CA PHE A 198 -4.47 8.98 -28.15
C PHE A 198 -2.99 9.15 -27.82
N THR A 199 -2.68 9.33 -26.54
CA THR A 199 -1.31 9.44 -26.03
C THR A 199 -0.97 8.23 -25.16
N PRO A 200 -0.12 7.29 -25.62
CA PRO A 200 0.34 6.18 -24.80
C PRO A 200 1.24 6.67 -23.65
N TYR A 201 0.97 6.19 -22.44
CA TYR A 201 1.77 6.47 -21.23
C TYR A 201 2.63 5.29 -20.81
N VAL A 202 2.13 4.06 -21.01
CA VAL A 202 2.88 2.83 -20.78
C VAL A 202 2.70 1.93 -21.99
N GLU A 203 3.80 1.43 -22.54
CA GLU A 203 3.79 0.57 -23.72
C GLU A 203 4.64 -0.68 -23.52
N ALA A 204 4.24 -1.77 -24.16
CA ALA A 204 5.02 -3.00 -24.25
C ALA A 204 5.24 -3.40 -25.72
N PRO A 205 6.32 -4.15 -26.03
CA PRO A 205 6.50 -4.74 -27.35
C PRO A 205 5.30 -5.62 -27.74
N ILE A 206 4.81 -5.48 -28.98
CA ILE A 206 3.77 -6.39 -29.48
C ILE A 206 4.46 -7.70 -29.92
N PRO A 207 4.07 -8.86 -29.37
CA PRO A 207 4.69 -10.14 -29.72
C PRO A 207 4.75 -10.39 -31.24
N GLY A 208 5.94 -10.72 -31.73
CA GLY A 208 6.20 -11.01 -33.15
C GLY A 208 6.22 -9.78 -34.06
N LYS A 209 6.25 -8.55 -33.52
CA LYS A 209 6.25 -7.30 -34.29
C LYS A 209 7.30 -6.32 -33.78
N THR A 210 7.62 -5.32 -34.59
CA THR A 210 8.50 -4.21 -34.22
C THR A 210 7.75 -3.05 -33.54
N ALA A 211 6.42 -3.01 -33.68
CA ALA A 211 5.59 -2.00 -33.04
C ALA A 211 5.41 -2.30 -31.54
N ARG A 212 5.24 -1.24 -30.76
CA ARG A 212 4.80 -1.30 -29.36
C ARG A 212 3.30 -1.04 -29.28
N GLY A 213 2.66 -1.60 -28.28
CA GLY A 213 1.24 -1.43 -28.00
C GLY A 213 1.04 -0.74 -26.66
N SER A 214 -0.02 0.07 -26.56
CA SER A 214 -0.39 0.75 -25.33
C SER A 214 -0.97 -0.22 -24.30
N LEU A 215 -0.44 -0.18 -23.08
CA LEU A 215 -0.98 -0.79 -21.86
C LEU A 215 -1.81 0.20 -21.06
N VAL A 216 -1.34 1.45 -21.00
CA VAL A 216 -2.02 2.59 -20.37
C VAL A 216 -1.85 3.79 -21.30
N GLY A 217 -2.93 4.50 -21.61
CA GLY A 217 -2.85 5.74 -22.39
C GLY A 217 -4.08 6.63 -22.23
N GLU A 218 -3.95 7.90 -22.60
CA GLU A 218 -5.04 8.85 -22.56
C GLU A 218 -5.69 9.00 -23.93
N TYR A 219 -7.01 8.81 -23.97
CA TYR A 219 -7.83 9.06 -25.14
C TYR A 219 -8.66 10.33 -24.94
N ARG A 220 -8.52 11.30 -25.85
CA ARG A 220 -9.31 12.53 -25.84
C ARG A 220 -10.27 12.55 -27.00
N HIS A 221 -11.56 12.69 -26.70
CA HIS A 221 -12.60 12.75 -27.72
C HIS A 221 -13.87 13.39 -27.15
N ASP A 222 -14.67 14.04 -28.00
CA ASP A 222 -16.00 14.56 -27.62
C ASP A 222 -16.02 15.41 -26.33
N GLY A 223 -14.95 16.16 -26.06
CA GLY A 223 -14.81 16.99 -24.85
C GLY A 223 -14.52 16.20 -23.55
N ARG A 224 -14.23 14.90 -23.66
CA ARG A 224 -13.91 13.97 -22.57
C ARG A 224 -12.46 13.52 -22.66
N ARG A 225 -11.96 12.99 -21.54
CA ARG A 225 -10.64 12.35 -21.44
C ARG A 225 -10.77 11.06 -20.64
N GLU A 226 -10.29 9.97 -21.22
CA GLU A 226 -10.36 8.62 -20.66
C GLU A 226 -8.93 8.07 -20.50
N LEU A 227 -8.61 7.50 -19.34
CA LEU A 227 -7.40 6.71 -19.15
C LEU A 227 -7.73 5.26 -19.46
N VAL A 228 -7.24 4.79 -20.60
CA VAL A 228 -7.53 3.48 -21.15
C VAL A 228 -6.47 2.50 -20.66
N VAL A 229 -6.88 1.52 -19.84
CA VAL A 229 -6.01 0.43 -19.38
C VAL A 229 -6.39 -0.86 -20.10
N THR A 230 -5.44 -1.46 -20.81
CA THR A 230 -5.69 -2.61 -21.70
C THR A 230 -5.16 -3.94 -21.15
N PHE A 231 -4.73 -3.96 -19.90
CA PHE A 231 -4.34 -5.17 -19.20
C PHE A 231 -5.12 -5.31 -17.90
N VAL A 232 -5.31 -6.55 -17.47
CA VAL A 232 -5.99 -6.84 -16.20
C VAL A 232 -4.99 -6.98 -15.08
N TYR A 233 -5.41 -6.64 -13.87
CA TYR A 233 -4.58 -6.65 -12.68
C TYR A 233 -5.42 -6.83 -11.42
N ASN A 234 -4.75 -7.12 -10.30
CA ASN A 234 -5.31 -7.02 -8.95
C ASN A 234 -4.39 -6.22 -8.01
N GLN A 235 -4.84 -6.03 -6.77
CA GLN A 235 -4.16 -5.22 -5.75
C GLN A 235 -2.85 -5.81 -5.22
N TYR A 236 -2.47 -7.04 -5.57
CA TYR A 236 -1.25 -7.68 -5.08
C TYR A 236 -0.11 -7.60 -6.08
N GLN A 237 -0.41 -7.29 -7.34
CA GLN A 237 0.57 -7.41 -8.42
C GLN A 237 1.48 -6.19 -8.52
N GLN A 238 2.78 -6.45 -8.69
CA GLN A 238 3.81 -5.43 -8.78
C GLN A 238 3.52 -4.39 -9.87
N GLN A 239 3.18 -4.81 -11.09
CA GLN A 239 2.91 -3.89 -12.20
C GLN A 239 1.73 -2.95 -11.91
N PHE A 240 0.73 -3.39 -11.16
CA PHE A 240 -0.36 -2.51 -10.74
C PHE A 240 0.12 -1.56 -9.65
N ARG A 241 0.82 -2.04 -8.63
CA ARG A 241 1.33 -1.19 -7.54
C ARG A 241 2.27 -0.09 -8.04
N LEU A 242 3.06 -0.38 -9.06
CA LEU A 242 3.88 0.64 -9.74
C LEU A 242 3.04 1.72 -10.41
N LEU A 243 1.90 1.37 -11.02
CA LEU A 243 1.07 2.28 -11.80
C LEU A 243 -0.07 2.93 -10.99
N ALA A 244 -0.40 2.39 -9.81
CA ALA A 244 -1.57 2.76 -9.03
C ALA A 244 -1.58 4.24 -8.67
N ARG A 245 -0.46 4.79 -8.18
CA ARG A 245 -0.31 6.22 -7.92
C ARG A 245 -0.61 7.06 -9.16
N GLY A 246 0.02 6.75 -10.30
CA GLY A 246 -0.14 7.52 -11.51
C GLY A 246 -1.57 7.48 -12.06
N ILE A 247 -2.27 6.35 -11.93
CA ILE A 247 -3.69 6.25 -12.26
C ILE A 247 -4.51 7.20 -11.38
N VAL A 248 -4.29 7.17 -10.06
CA VAL A 248 -5.00 8.03 -9.10
C VAL A 248 -4.68 9.51 -9.33
N ASP A 249 -3.41 9.86 -9.51
CA ASP A 249 -2.97 11.24 -9.70
C ASP A 249 -3.41 11.78 -11.07
N TRP A 250 -3.45 10.95 -12.11
CA TRP A 250 -4.03 11.32 -13.40
C TRP A 250 -5.51 11.66 -13.27
N MET A 251 -6.32 10.79 -12.64
CA MET A 251 -7.77 11.00 -12.55
C MET A 251 -8.15 12.11 -11.58
N THR A 252 -7.30 12.40 -10.59
CA THR A 252 -7.53 13.48 -9.63
C THR A 252 -6.86 14.80 -10.03
N GLY A 253 -6.03 14.80 -11.08
CA GLY A 253 -5.20 15.94 -11.48
C GLY A 253 -4.21 16.36 -10.39
N GLY A 254 -3.68 15.37 -9.64
CA GLY A 254 -2.79 15.57 -8.50
C GLY A 254 -3.40 16.37 -7.34
N THR A 255 -4.73 16.50 -7.29
CA THR A 255 -5.48 17.20 -6.23
C THR A 255 -6.47 16.24 -5.59
N ARG A 256 -6.10 15.64 -4.47
CA ARG A 256 -6.92 14.66 -3.76
C ARG A 256 -6.70 14.70 -2.26
N LEU A 257 -7.69 14.19 -1.54
CA LEU A 257 -7.45 13.74 -0.17
C LEU A 257 -6.81 12.36 -0.21
N GLY A 258 -6.09 12.03 0.86
CA GLY A 258 -5.23 10.87 0.92
C GLY A 258 -3.78 11.16 0.53
N ALA A 259 -2.91 10.22 0.86
CA ALA A 259 -1.48 10.25 0.52
C ALA A 259 -1.03 8.83 0.17
N SER A 260 -0.12 8.75 -0.80
CA SER A 260 0.61 7.51 -1.07
C SER A 260 2.09 7.81 -0.85
N HIS A 261 2.78 6.99 -0.05
CA HIS A 261 4.23 6.99 0.18
C HIS A 261 4.68 5.54 0.26
N ASN A 262 5.92 5.23 -0.15
CA ASN A 262 6.45 3.88 -0.02
C ASN A 262 7.35 3.82 1.20
N TYR A 263 7.02 2.97 2.17
CA TYR A 263 7.72 2.91 3.46
C TYR A 263 8.58 1.67 3.55
N PHE A 264 9.72 1.79 4.24
CA PHE A 264 10.51 0.63 4.63
C PHE A 264 11.26 0.92 5.93
N ALA A 265 10.96 0.12 6.95
CA ALA A 265 11.59 0.17 8.26
C ALA A 265 11.83 -1.26 8.74
N VAL A 266 12.97 -1.48 9.41
CA VAL A 266 13.40 -2.80 9.86
C VAL A 266 13.76 -2.69 11.34
N HIS A 267 13.02 -3.42 12.17
CA HIS A 267 13.33 -3.59 13.58
C HIS A 267 14.24 -4.81 13.74
N VAL A 268 15.32 -4.67 14.50
CA VAL A 268 16.26 -5.76 14.82
C VAL A 268 16.12 -6.05 16.30
N ASP A 269 15.51 -7.18 16.61
CA ASP A 269 15.26 -7.63 17.97
C ASP A 269 16.53 -8.26 18.59
N ASP A 270 16.51 -8.43 19.92
CA ASP A 270 17.52 -9.10 20.75
C ASP A 270 18.92 -8.47 20.84
N VAL A 271 19.08 -7.22 20.43
CA VAL A 271 20.39 -6.54 20.42
C VAL A 271 21.00 -6.50 21.84
N PHE A 272 22.27 -6.93 21.92
CA PHE A 272 23.08 -7.24 23.12
C PHE A 272 22.93 -8.63 23.72
N ALA A 273 21.78 -9.30 23.55
CA ALA A 273 21.59 -10.69 23.95
C ALA A 273 22.28 -11.65 22.97
N ALA A 274 22.24 -12.94 23.29
CA ALA A 274 22.59 -14.01 22.38
C ALA A 274 21.31 -14.79 22.07
N ASP A 275 21.09 -15.12 20.81
CA ASP A 275 19.90 -15.83 20.35
C ASP A 275 20.22 -17.33 20.35
N ASP A 276 19.26 -18.16 20.75
CA ASP A 276 19.44 -19.60 20.67
C ASP A 276 19.56 -20.05 19.19
N ARG A 277 20.33 -21.11 18.93
CA ARG A 277 20.66 -21.55 17.57
C ARG A 277 19.88 -22.78 17.16
N TRP A 278 19.36 -22.76 15.93
CA TRP A 278 18.76 -23.92 15.28
C TRP A 278 19.77 -25.07 15.17
N ASN A 279 19.38 -26.27 15.60
CA ASN A 279 20.19 -27.46 15.45
C ASN A 279 19.61 -28.36 14.35
N SER A 280 20.28 -28.40 13.19
CA SER A 280 19.87 -29.20 12.04
C SER A 280 19.85 -30.71 12.27
N ASP A 281 20.66 -31.22 13.20
CA ASP A 281 20.65 -32.65 13.53
C ASP A 281 19.41 -33.02 14.38
N LEU A 282 19.00 -32.13 15.29
CA LEU A 282 17.84 -32.34 16.17
C LEU A 282 16.51 -31.90 15.56
N ASN A 283 16.54 -31.02 14.55
CA ASN A 283 15.38 -30.30 14.04
C ASN A 283 14.63 -29.54 15.14
N CYS A 284 15.37 -28.91 16.05
CA CYS A 284 14.86 -27.99 17.07
C CYS A 284 15.97 -27.06 17.56
N THR A 285 15.60 -26.05 18.34
CA THR A 285 16.52 -25.08 18.96
C THR A 285 16.81 -25.51 20.40
N PRO A 286 18.00 -26.03 20.73
CA PRO A 286 18.33 -26.43 22.10
C PRO A 286 18.24 -25.25 23.06
N GLY A 287 17.53 -25.43 24.17
CA GLY A 287 17.22 -24.35 25.12
C GLY A 287 15.77 -23.86 25.03
N ASP A 288 15.12 -24.04 23.88
CA ASP A 288 13.71 -23.74 23.69
C ASP A 288 12.80 -24.80 24.36
N VAL A 289 11.58 -24.40 24.72
CA VAL A 289 10.58 -25.20 25.43
C VAL A 289 10.18 -26.47 24.67
N ASP A 290 10.34 -26.47 23.34
CA ASP A 290 10.00 -27.57 22.45
C ASP A 290 11.20 -28.47 22.09
N CYS A 291 12.41 -28.18 22.58
CA CYS A 291 13.63 -28.96 22.33
C CYS A 291 14.16 -29.65 23.61
N ALA A 292 13.63 -30.85 23.89
CA ALA A 292 13.83 -31.52 25.18
C ALA A 292 15.20 -32.23 25.38
N ASP A 293 16.08 -32.26 24.38
CA ASP A 293 17.37 -32.95 24.51
C ASP A 293 18.43 -32.08 25.20
N SER A 294 18.43 -32.13 26.53
CA SER A 294 19.41 -31.45 27.39
C SER A 294 20.86 -31.96 27.26
N SER A 295 21.13 -32.97 26.40
CA SER A 295 22.50 -33.50 26.21
C SER A 295 23.31 -32.74 25.17
N VAL A 296 22.68 -31.87 24.39
CA VAL A 296 23.35 -30.97 23.44
C VAL A 296 23.67 -29.65 24.14
N GLU A 297 24.95 -29.27 24.10
CA GLU A 297 25.39 -27.97 24.60
C GLU A 297 24.86 -26.87 23.66
N PRO A 298 24.15 -25.84 24.16
CA PRO A 298 23.73 -24.71 23.35
C PRO A 298 24.94 -23.97 22.74
N ASP A 299 24.79 -23.53 21.49
CA ASP A 299 25.79 -22.73 20.75
C ASP A 299 25.10 -21.43 20.27
N PRO A 300 24.85 -20.46 21.17
CA PRO A 300 24.03 -19.31 20.83
C PRO A 300 24.77 -18.33 19.91
N ILE A 301 24.02 -17.58 19.11
CA ILE A 301 24.53 -16.61 18.14
C ILE A 301 24.54 -15.24 18.80
N ARG A 302 25.65 -14.49 18.69
CA ARG A 302 25.73 -13.10 19.16
C ARG A 302 26.55 -12.26 18.20
N MET A 303 26.01 -11.11 17.81
CA MET A 303 26.73 -10.12 17.00
C MET A 303 28.10 -9.77 17.60
N GLU A 304 29.05 -9.45 16.73
CA GLU A 304 30.38 -8.97 17.07
C GLU A 304 30.59 -7.50 16.65
N PRO A 305 31.65 -6.82 17.12
CA PRO A 305 31.94 -5.44 16.72
C PRO A 305 32.03 -5.20 15.20
N ASP A 306 32.43 -6.22 14.44
CA ASP A 306 32.53 -6.15 12.98
C ASP A 306 31.14 -6.14 12.31
N ASP A 307 30.13 -6.77 12.93
CA ASP A 307 28.75 -6.73 12.46
C ASP A 307 28.13 -5.35 12.64
N VAL A 308 28.47 -4.65 13.73
CA VAL A 308 28.09 -3.24 13.92
C VAL A 308 28.73 -2.34 12.84
N ALA A 309 29.98 -2.63 12.47
CA ALA A 309 30.65 -1.91 11.38
C ALA A 309 29.95 -2.13 10.04
N HIS A 310 29.57 -3.38 9.78
CA HIS A 310 28.86 -3.73 8.57
C HIS A 310 27.47 -3.11 8.51
N ALA A 311 26.69 -3.17 9.60
CA ALA A 311 25.39 -2.53 9.71
C ALA A 311 25.46 -1.03 9.43
N THR A 312 26.44 -0.33 10.04
CA THR A 312 26.64 1.10 9.79
C THR A 312 26.96 1.38 8.32
N ALA A 313 27.88 0.62 7.73
CA ALA A 313 28.26 0.79 6.33
C ALA A 313 27.10 0.49 5.36
N TRP A 314 26.28 -0.52 5.66
CA TRP A 314 25.11 -0.87 4.87
C TRP A 314 24.03 0.23 4.95
N GLN A 315 23.72 0.71 6.15
CA GLN A 315 22.80 1.84 6.35
C GLN A 315 23.21 3.08 5.54
N ASP A 316 24.50 3.44 5.59
CA ASP A 316 25.04 4.58 4.85
C ASP A 316 24.92 4.39 3.33
N ALA A 317 25.12 3.17 2.83
CA ALA A 317 25.02 2.85 1.40
C ALA A 317 23.58 2.89 0.87
N HIS A 318 22.60 2.53 1.71
CA HIS A 318 21.20 2.42 1.31
C HIS A 318 20.29 3.54 1.82
N GLY A 319 20.81 4.48 2.62
CA GLY A 319 20.05 5.62 3.12
C GLY A 319 18.94 5.25 4.11
N LEU A 320 19.09 4.15 4.85
CA LEU A 320 18.14 3.66 5.84
C LEU A 320 18.77 3.58 7.23
N THR A 321 17.96 3.77 8.26
CA THR A 321 18.37 3.52 9.66
C THR A 321 17.60 2.32 10.20
N LEU A 322 18.33 1.38 10.82
CA LEU A 322 17.77 0.24 11.54
C LEU A 322 17.31 0.68 12.94
N ASP A 323 16.19 0.10 13.37
CA ASP A 323 15.62 0.29 14.70
C ASP A 323 15.99 -0.91 15.58
N LEU A 324 16.95 -0.73 16.48
CA LEU A 324 17.51 -1.78 17.33
C LEU A 324 16.69 -1.92 18.62
N ALA A 325 15.96 -3.02 18.76
CA ALA A 325 15.30 -3.38 20.00
C ALA A 325 16.30 -4.15 20.88
N TYR A 326 16.63 -3.59 22.06
CA TYR A 326 17.77 -4.06 22.87
C TYR A 326 17.37 -4.67 24.22
N ASN A 327 18.17 -5.64 24.66
CA ASN A 327 18.06 -6.32 25.96
C ASN A 327 19.36 -6.17 26.75
N ALA A 328 19.38 -5.24 27.70
CA ALA A 328 20.62 -4.88 28.40
C ALA A 328 21.23 -6.02 29.24
N VAL A 329 20.44 -7.01 29.66
CA VAL A 329 20.98 -8.14 30.43
C VAL A 329 22.09 -8.85 29.66
N GLY A 330 21.97 -8.95 28.33
CA GLY A 330 22.96 -9.63 27.50
C GLY A 330 24.35 -9.00 27.60
N SER A 331 24.43 -7.67 27.72
CA SER A 331 25.73 -7.02 27.96
C SER A 331 26.22 -7.21 29.40
N VAL A 332 25.31 -7.17 30.37
CA VAL A 332 25.65 -7.34 31.79
C VAL A 332 26.23 -8.74 32.04
N ASP A 333 25.58 -9.77 31.52
CA ASP A 333 26.00 -11.16 31.67
C ASP A 333 27.30 -11.42 30.91
N HIS A 334 27.40 -10.95 29.66
CA HIS A 334 28.63 -11.07 28.88
C HIS A 334 29.82 -10.43 29.59
N ARG A 335 29.66 -9.24 30.19
CA ARG A 335 30.72 -8.62 30.99
C ARG A 335 31.06 -9.43 32.23
N ALA A 336 30.07 -9.98 32.93
CA ALA A 336 30.32 -10.80 34.12
C ALA A 336 31.17 -12.03 33.79
N GLU A 337 30.93 -12.64 32.63
CA GLU A 337 31.65 -13.82 32.13
C GLU A 337 33.02 -13.48 31.53
N ASN A 338 33.17 -12.27 30.98
CA ASN A 338 34.38 -11.84 30.24
C ASN A 338 35.20 -10.76 30.98
N GLY A 339 35.26 -10.84 32.32
CA GLY A 339 36.16 -10.01 33.12
C GLY A 339 35.87 -8.50 33.06
N GLY A 340 34.62 -8.13 32.80
CA GLY A 340 34.12 -6.76 32.70
C GLY A 340 34.08 -6.19 31.28
N ALA A 341 34.53 -6.94 30.28
CA ALA A 341 34.57 -6.51 28.89
C ALA A 341 33.34 -6.98 28.11
N ASP A 342 32.83 -6.12 27.22
CA ASP A 342 31.86 -6.49 26.18
C ASP A 342 32.09 -5.58 24.97
N ALA A 343 32.87 -6.09 24.02
CA ALA A 343 33.29 -5.31 22.85
C ALA A 343 32.10 -4.95 21.95
N LEU A 344 31.07 -5.79 21.89
CA LEU A 344 29.85 -5.51 21.12
C LEU A 344 29.14 -4.29 21.71
N ALA A 345 28.86 -4.33 23.02
CA ALA A 345 28.19 -3.22 23.67
C ALA A 345 29.03 -1.94 23.65
N ASP A 346 30.34 -2.03 23.86
CA ASP A 346 31.24 -0.87 23.76
C ASP A 346 31.20 -0.25 22.36
N ARG A 347 31.13 -1.08 21.32
CA ARG A 347 31.03 -0.64 19.92
C ARG A 347 29.69 0.03 19.63
N PHE A 348 28.57 -0.60 19.97
CA PHE A 348 27.25 -0.02 19.79
C PHE A 348 27.06 1.28 20.59
N VAL A 349 27.56 1.35 21.83
CA VAL A 349 27.51 2.58 22.63
C VAL A 349 28.34 3.68 21.99
N THR A 350 29.49 3.35 21.40
CA THR A 350 30.30 4.31 20.64
C THR A 350 29.53 4.86 19.43
N ASP A 351 28.87 3.97 18.67
CA ASP A 351 28.18 4.30 17.42
C ASP A 351 26.68 4.60 17.61
N ARG A 352 26.21 4.77 18.85
CA ARG A 352 24.78 4.82 19.22
C ARG A 352 23.91 5.80 18.45
N ASN A 353 24.49 6.85 17.87
CA ASN A 353 23.76 7.85 17.08
C ASN A 353 23.54 7.42 15.62
N ALA A 354 24.14 6.31 15.16
CA ALA A 354 23.92 5.72 13.84
C ALA A 354 22.65 4.84 13.78
N PHE A 355 22.01 4.56 14.93
CA PHE A 355 20.87 3.67 15.05
C PHE A 355 19.71 4.33 15.79
N ARG A 356 18.50 3.80 15.60
CA ARG A 356 17.35 4.07 16.47
C ARG A 356 17.25 2.95 17.49
N TRP A 357 16.73 3.25 18.68
CA TRP A 357 16.76 2.32 19.81
C TRP A 357 15.39 2.17 20.43
N ILE A 358 14.93 0.92 20.54
CA ILE A 358 13.65 0.54 21.13
C ILE A 358 13.92 -0.31 22.37
N ASN A 359 13.18 -0.06 23.46
CA ASN A 359 13.29 -0.91 24.65
C ASN A 359 12.72 -2.30 24.32
N HIS A 360 13.50 -3.36 24.53
CA HIS A 360 13.05 -4.73 24.28
C HIS A 360 12.84 -5.58 25.54
N THR A 361 12.61 -4.93 26.70
CA THR A 361 12.68 -5.52 28.06
C THR A 361 14.09 -5.89 28.49
N TYR A 362 14.29 -6.14 29.78
CA TYR A 362 15.64 -6.27 30.34
C TYR A 362 16.20 -7.66 30.07
N THR A 363 15.44 -8.69 30.42
CA THR A 363 15.84 -10.10 30.35
C THR A 363 15.28 -10.87 29.17
N HIS A 364 14.45 -10.24 28.33
CA HIS A 364 13.68 -10.92 27.29
C HIS A 364 12.71 -11.98 27.86
N ALA A 365 12.30 -11.86 29.14
CA ALA A 365 11.36 -12.82 29.74
C ALA A 365 9.97 -12.79 29.08
N PHE A 366 9.32 -13.96 29.00
CA PHE A 366 7.92 -14.06 28.58
C PHE A 366 6.98 -13.39 29.60
N LEU A 367 6.28 -12.33 29.18
CA LEU A 367 5.45 -11.46 30.03
C LEU A 367 3.96 -11.84 30.07
N GLY A 368 3.62 -13.03 29.57
CA GLY A 368 2.26 -13.55 29.50
C GLY A 368 1.81 -14.26 30.78
N CYS A 369 1.09 -15.37 30.61
CA CYS A 369 0.87 -16.32 31.69
C CYS A 369 2.15 -17.10 31.99
N VAL A 370 2.30 -17.56 33.24
CA VAL A 370 3.39 -18.48 33.58
C VAL A 370 3.22 -19.75 32.74
N GLN A 371 4.23 -20.10 31.95
CA GLN A 371 4.17 -21.24 31.03
C GLN A 371 4.34 -22.57 31.78
N ASP A 372 3.40 -23.49 31.58
CA ASP A 372 3.56 -24.91 31.91
C ASP A 372 4.18 -25.63 30.71
N THR A 373 5.50 -25.74 30.73
CA THR A 373 6.31 -26.39 29.68
C THR A 373 6.44 -27.91 29.88
N THR A 374 5.71 -28.49 30.83
CA THR A 374 5.64 -29.96 30.97
C THR A 374 4.78 -30.62 29.89
N VAL A 375 4.12 -29.81 29.06
CA VAL A 375 3.32 -30.20 27.90
C VAL A 375 3.79 -29.42 26.69
N VAL A 376 3.74 -30.06 25.52
CA VAL A 376 4.10 -29.47 24.22
C VAL A 376 2.89 -29.59 23.28
N PRO A 377 2.35 -28.49 22.73
CA PRO A 377 2.72 -27.10 23.04
C PRO A 377 2.40 -26.74 24.50
N TRP A 378 3.15 -25.79 25.06
CA TRP A 378 2.93 -25.28 26.41
C TRP A 378 1.51 -24.71 26.59
N LYS A 379 1.07 -24.62 27.84
CA LYS A 379 -0.19 -23.96 28.21
C LYS A 379 0.03 -23.04 29.40
N CYS A 380 -0.92 -22.15 29.68
CA CYS A 380 -0.88 -21.38 30.91
C CYS A 380 -0.96 -22.26 32.16
N ALA A 381 -0.05 -22.06 33.10
CA ALA A 381 -0.14 -22.62 34.44
C ALA A 381 -1.37 -22.06 35.17
N THR A 382 -1.83 -22.79 36.18
CA THR A 382 -2.98 -22.39 37.00
C THR A 382 -2.58 -22.26 38.46
N THR A 383 -3.09 -21.22 39.09
CA THR A 383 -3.04 -21.04 40.55
C THR A 383 -3.78 -22.19 41.26
N PRO A 384 -3.57 -22.40 42.58
CA PRO A 384 -4.33 -23.42 43.34
C PRO A 384 -5.86 -23.28 43.27
N GLY A 385 -6.37 -22.09 42.93
CA GLY A 385 -7.79 -21.81 42.73
C GLY A 385 -8.31 -22.10 41.32
N GLY A 386 -7.46 -22.56 40.40
CA GLY A 386 -7.81 -22.90 39.02
C GLY A 386 -7.85 -21.71 38.04
N ALA A 387 -7.54 -20.50 38.49
CA ALA A 387 -7.36 -19.34 37.60
C ALA A 387 -5.98 -19.38 36.95
N THR A 388 -5.84 -18.82 35.74
CA THR A 388 -4.55 -18.62 35.07
C THR A 388 -3.57 -17.89 35.98
N ASP A 389 -2.34 -18.41 36.06
CA ASP A 389 -1.24 -17.75 36.75
C ASP A 389 -0.57 -16.76 35.80
N TRP A 390 -0.58 -15.48 36.15
CA TRP A 390 -0.14 -14.39 35.29
C TRP A 390 1.14 -13.75 35.83
N VAL A 391 2.08 -13.43 34.95
CA VAL A 391 3.23 -12.59 35.31
C VAL A 391 2.71 -11.27 35.89
N THR A 392 3.29 -10.84 37.00
CA THR A 392 2.74 -9.73 37.79
C THR A 392 3.05 -8.38 37.17
N ARG A 393 2.24 -7.36 37.51
CA ARG A 393 2.48 -5.97 37.07
C ARG A 393 3.86 -5.46 37.47
N ALA A 394 4.33 -5.85 38.67
CA ALA A 394 5.63 -5.44 39.18
C ALA A 394 6.76 -6.01 38.31
N GLU A 395 6.72 -7.32 38.02
CA GLU A 395 7.72 -7.97 37.16
C GLU A 395 7.75 -7.36 35.75
N ILE A 396 6.59 -7.15 35.13
CA ILE A 396 6.50 -6.49 33.82
C ILE A 396 7.07 -5.07 33.88
N SER A 397 6.73 -4.32 34.93
CA SER A 397 7.20 -2.94 35.08
C SER A 397 8.70 -2.87 35.31
N ASP A 398 9.26 -3.79 36.11
CA ASP A 398 10.69 -3.90 36.38
C ASP A 398 11.48 -4.26 35.12
N GLU A 399 10.97 -5.16 34.28
CA GLU A 399 11.55 -5.51 32.98
C GLU A 399 11.70 -4.29 32.06
N ILE A 400 10.65 -3.45 31.98
CA ILE A 400 10.66 -2.24 31.16
C ILE A 400 11.59 -1.17 31.77
N ALA A 401 11.43 -0.91 33.07
CA ALA A 401 12.12 0.19 33.76
C ALA A 401 13.63 -0.06 33.89
N THR A 402 14.04 -1.30 34.18
CA THR A 402 15.45 -1.68 34.34
C THR A 402 16.20 -1.53 33.03
N ASN A 403 15.61 -2.02 31.93
CA ASN A 403 16.23 -1.90 30.61
C ASN A 403 16.40 -0.44 30.20
N ARG A 404 15.36 0.37 30.40
CA ARG A 404 15.40 1.82 30.15
C ARG A 404 16.49 2.50 30.97
N ALA A 405 16.58 2.21 32.27
CA ALA A 405 17.58 2.81 33.14
C ALA A 405 19.00 2.47 32.70
N TRP A 406 19.24 1.24 32.23
CA TRP A 406 20.52 0.86 31.65
C TRP A 406 20.79 1.63 30.35
N GLY A 407 19.83 1.70 29.43
CA GLY A 407 20.00 2.41 28.16
C GLY A 407 20.26 3.91 28.33
N GLU A 408 19.58 4.55 29.29
CA GLU A 408 19.85 5.94 29.68
C GLU A 408 21.26 6.10 30.27
N ALA A 409 21.71 5.17 31.12
CA ALA A 409 23.06 5.18 31.69
C ALA A 409 24.15 4.96 30.63
N ALA A 410 23.88 4.13 29.62
CA ALA A 410 24.73 3.91 28.45
C ALA A 410 24.69 5.08 27.45
N GLY A 411 23.77 6.03 27.62
CA GLY A 411 23.63 7.23 26.80
C GLY A 411 22.95 6.99 25.44
N LEU A 412 22.16 5.92 25.32
CA LEU A 412 21.38 5.63 24.11
C LEU A 412 20.31 6.73 23.88
N PRO A 413 20.09 7.16 22.63
CA PRO A 413 19.10 8.19 22.31
C PRO A 413 17.66 7.65 22.29
N LEU A 414 17.19 7.12 23.43
CA LEU A 414 15.91 6.43 23.57
C LEU A 414 14.69 7.32 23.30
N ARG A 415 13.61 6.68 22.84
CA ARG A 415 12.23 7.19 22.95
C ARG A 415 11.50 6.41 24.04
N PRO A 416 11.20 7.04 25.19
CA PRO A 416 10.62 6.33 26.32
C PRO A 416 9.27 5.63 26.07
N GLY A 417 8.51 6.09 25.07
CA GLY A 417 7.17 5.57 24.77
C GLY A 417 7.14 4.34 23.86
N GLU A 418 8.28 3.89 23.34
CA GLU A 418 8.39 2.74 22.42
C GLU A 418 8.85 1.49 23.18
N LEU A 419 8.11 0.38 23.00
CA LEU A 419 8.42 -0.91 23.60
C LEU A 419 8.17 -2.04 22.60
N VAL A 420 9.06 -3.02 22.56
CA VAL A 420 8.75 -4.35 22.07
C VAL A 420 8.90 -5.30 23.24
N THR A 421 7.89 -6.10 23.57
CA THR A 421 8.05 -7.14 24.59
C THR A 421 8.72 -8.36 23.97
N GLY A 422 9.57 -9.07 24.72
CA GLY A 422 10.20 -10.30 24.23
C GLY A 422 9.14 -11.30 23.73
N GLU A 423 9.35 -11.88 22.55
CA GLU A 423 8.38 -12.73 21.82
C GLU A 423 6.98 -12.08 21.60
N HIS A 424 6.88 -10.75 21.65
CA HIS A 424 5.62 -9.99 21.69
C HIS A 424 4.71 -10.40 22.86
N SER A 425 5.29 -10.98 23.90
CA SER A 425 4.60 -11.58 25.04
C SER A 425 3.88 -10.56 25.92
N GLY A 426 3.00 -11.04 26.79
CA GLY A 426 2.06 -10.20 27.54
C GLY A 426 0.83 -9.80 26.72
N MET A 427 0.93 -9.74 25.38
CA MET A 427 -0.24 -9.72 24.51
C MET A 427 -0.74 -11.14 24.24
N LYS A 428 -1.97 -11.28 23.75
CA LYS A 428 -2.57 -12.58 23.40
C LYS A 428 -1.73 -13.34 22.37
N VAL A 429 -1.62 -14.66 22.54
CA VAL A 429 -0.98 -15.62 21.62
C VAL A 429 -1.87 -16.85 21.56
N THR A 430 -2.56 -17.08 20.43
CA THR A 430 -3.53 -18.17 20.31
C THR A 430 -2.92 -19.46 19.75
N PRO A 431 -3.34 -20.65 20.23
CA PRO A 431 -4.38 -20.90 21.24
C PRO A 431 -3.91 -20.88 22.71
N GLN A 432 -2.61 -20.81 22.99
CA GLN A 432 -2.02 -21.05 24.31
C GLN A 432 -2.45 -20.01 25.37
N GLN A 433 -2.55 -18.74 24.96
CA GLN A 433 -2.95 -17.60 25.78
C GLN A 433 -3.90 -16.68 24.99
N PRO A 434 -5.21 -16.94 24.99
CA PRO A 434 -6.18 -16.21 24.15
C PRO A 434 -6.47 -14.76 24.57
N GLU A 435 -5.98 -14.35 25.73
CA GLU A 435 -6.19 -13.02 26.32
C GLU A 435 -4.83 -12.33 26.57
N ASP A 436 -4.81 -10.99 26.53
CA ASP A 436 -3.65 -10.24 27.00
C ASP A 436 -3.47 -10.50 28.51
N ASN A 437 -2.23 -10.48 29.01
CA ASN A 437 -1.96 -10.47 30.44
C ASN A 437 -2.66 -9.25 31.07
N PRO A 438 -3.59 -9.44 32.03
CA PRO A 438 -4.36 -8.35 32.63
C PRO A 438 -3.48 -7.33 33.37
N ASN A 439 -2.25 -7.70 33.71
CA ASN A 439 -1.28 -6.81 34.36
C ASN A 439 -0.51 -5.92 33.39
N LEU A 440 -0.49 -6.24 32.08
CA LEU A 440 0.28 -5.52 31.07
C LEU A 440 -0.13 -4.05 30.98
N ALA A 441 -1.43 -3.78 30.85
CA ALA A 441 -1.96 -2.42 30.72
C ALA A 441 -1.51 -1.48 31.86
N GLY A 442 -1.48 -2.00 33.08
CA GLY A 442 -1.02 -1.25 34.25
C GLY A 442 0.48 -0.96 34.20
N ALA A 443 1.29 -1.93 33.79
CA ALA A 443 2.75 -1.79 33.70
C ALA A 443 3.17 -0.85 32.56
N LEU A 444 2.46 -0.88 31.43
CA LEU A 444 2.65 0.08 30.33
C LEU A 444 2.36 1.52 30.81
N SER A 445 1.29 1.70 31.60
CA SER A 445 0.96 3.01 32.17
C SER A 445 1.99 3.51 33.18
N ASP A 446 2.57 2.62 34.00
CA ASP A 446 3.61 3.02 34.97
C ASP A 446 4.89 3.49 34.28
N ASN A 447 5.17 2.95 33.09
CA ASN A 447 6.38 3.24 32.33
C ASN A 447 6.19 4.29 31.23
N GLY A 448 4.96 4.77 31.01
CA GLY A 448 4.66 5.78 29.99
C GLY A 448 4.79 5.24 28.55
N ILE A 449 4.46 3.97 28.34
CA ILE A 449 4.48 3.36 27.00
C ILE A 449 3.26 3.79 26.20
N GLU A 450 3.50 4.29 24.99
CA GLU A 450 2.48 4.74 24.04
C GLU A 450 2.39 3.82 22.82
N TRP A 451 3.48 3.15 22.47
CA TRP A 451 3.60 2.27 21.30
C TRP A 451 4.19 0.93 21.69
N ILE A 452 3.49 -0.16 21.36
CA ILE A 452 3.94 -1.53 21.63
C ILE A 452 4.02 -2.35 20.33
N GLY A 453 5.15 -3.00 20.06
CA GLY A 453 5.33 -3.77 18.83
C GLY A 453 4.55 -5.08 18.89
N SER A 454 3.75 -5.38 17.87
CA SER A 454 3.00 -6.64 17.74
C SER A 454 3.39 -7.40 16.47
N ASP A 455 3.09 -8.70 16.42
CA ASP A 455 3.33 -9.54 15.23
C ASP A 455 2.14 -9.46 14.28
N ASN A 456 2.37 -9.03 13.04
CA ASN A 456 1.33 -8.89 12.02
C ASN A 456 0.66 -10.21 11.64
N SER A 457 1.33 -11.34 11.76
CA SER A 457 0.74 -12.65 11.49
C SER A 457 -0.38 -13.02 12.50
N ARG A 458 -0.38 -12.38 13.68
CA ARG A 458 -1.30 -12.65 14.79
C ARG A 458 -2.23 -11.46 15.11
N ASP A 459 -1.71 -10.25 14.96
CA ASP A 459 -2.35 -8.99 15.34
C ASP A 459 -2.13 -7.91 14.25
N PRO A 460 -2.74 -8.07 13.07
CA PRO A 460 -2.50 -7.21 11.90
C PRO A 460 -3.16 -5.84 11.97
N ARG A 461 -4.05 -5.62 12.94
CA ARG A 461 -4.76 -4.35 13.12
C ARG A 461 -4.19 -3.61 14.32
N GLN A 462 -3.92 -2.32 14.15
CA GLN A 462 -3.61 -1.48 15.30
C GLN A 462 -4.79 -1.52 16.29
N ARG A 463 -4.48 -1.77 17.56
CA ARG A 463 -5.45 -1.83 18.64
C ARG A 463 -4.86 -1.25 19.92
N GLN A 464 -5.76 -0.95 20.86
CA GLN A 464 -5.39 -0.49 22.19
C GLN A 464 -4.92 -1.66 23.08
N VAL A 465 -3.81 -1.45 23.80
CA VAL A 465 -3.29 -2.31 24.88
C VAL A 465 -2.99 -1.41 26.07
N GLY A 466 -3.91 -1.33 27.03
CA GLY A 466 -3.80 -0.36 28.13
C GLY A 466 -3.78 1.08 27.59
N PRO A 467 -2.77 1.91 27.91
CA PRO A 467 -2.61 3.25 27.32
C PRO A 467 -1.92 3.24 25.93
N ALA A 468 -1.28 2.13 25.54
CA ALA A 468 -0.51 2.03 24.31
C ALA A 468 -1.36 1.58 23.11
N LEU A 469 -0.89 1.89 21.90
CA LEU A 469 -1.38 1.35 20.64
C LEU A 469 -0.37 0.38 20.05
N THR A 470 -0.85 -0.70 19.43
CA THR A 470 0.04 -1.65 18.75
C THR A 470 0.63 -1.06 17.47
N VAL A 471 1.90 -1.37 17.22
CA VAL A 471 2.57 -1.20 15.93
C VAL A 471 2.82 -2.59 15.37
N SER A 472 1.99 -2.98 14.41
CA SER A 472 2.03 -4.33 13.83
C SER A 472 3.23 -4.46 12.89
N ARG A 473 4.07 -5.49 13.10
CA ARG A 473 5.34 -5.69 12.41
C ARG A 473 5.30 -6.95 11.56
N TYR A 474 5.79 -6.89 10.32
CA TYR A 474 5.89 -8.03 9.42
C TYR A 474 7.06 -8.94 9.80
N PRO A 475 6.82 -10.22 10.14
CA PRO A 475 7.93 -11.16 10.24
C PRO A 475 8.55 -11.36 8.86
N MET A 476 9.88 -11.39 8.80
CA MET A 476 10.60 -11.92 7.63
C MET A 476 10.87 -13.40 7.89
N ASN A 477 10.80 -14.26 6.87
CA ASN A 477 11.15 -15.68 7.02
C ASN A 477 12.66 -15.90 6.98
N ILE A 478 13.40 -15.02 7.66
CA ILE A 478 14.79 -15.16 8.04
C ILE A 478 14.75 -15.36 9.56
N PHE A 479 14.91 -16.60 10.00
CA PHE A 479 14.50 -17.02 11.34
C PHE A 479 15.48 -16.55 12.41
N TYR A 480 14.94 -16.25 13.60
CA TYR A 480 15.67 -15.64 14.71
C TYR A 480 16.86 -16.46 15.22
N ASN A 481 16.85 -17.75 14.94
CA ASN A 481 17.74 -18.78 15.45
C ASN A 481 18.73 -19.29 14.39
N ALA A 482 18.86 -18.61 13.25
CA ALA A 482 19.80 -18.97 12.19
C ALA A 482 20.86 -17.88 11.98
N GLY A 483 22.13 -18.29 11.99
CA GLY A 483 23.29 -17.43 11.70
C GLY A 483 23.97 -17.77 10.38
N HIS A 484 23.80 -19.02 9.91
CA HIS A 484 24.28 -19.49 8.62
C HIS A 484 23.16 -19.74 7.61
N ALA A 485 23.47 -19.54 6.33
CA ALA A 485 22.54 -19.80 5.23
C ALA A 485 22.05 -21.26 5.19
N ALA A 486 22.93 -22.21 5.51
CA ALA A 486 22.58 -23.63 5.53
C ALA A 486 21.57 -23.97 6.64
N GLU A 487 21.70 -23.33 7.82
CA GLU A 487 20.77 -23.50 8.95
C GLU A 487 19.40 -22.94 8.59
N GLN A 488 19.38 -21.74 8.00
CA GLN A 488 18.16 -21.11 7.50
C GLN A 488 17.45 -22.01 6.48
N VAL A 489 18.16 -22.64 5.54
CA VAL A 489 17.54 -23.54 4.55
C VAL A 489 17.02 -24.82 5.21
N ASP A 490 17.77 -25.37 6.16
CA ASP A 490 17.39 -26.58 6.87
C ASP A 490 16.12 -26.39 7.71
N GLU A 491 16.04 -25.33 8.50
CA GLU A 491 14.82 -24.98 9.25
C GLU A 491 13.65 -24.62 8.31
N TYR A 492 13.92 -23.93 7.20
CA TYR A 492 12.90 -23.63 6.20
C TYR A 492 12.34 -24.94 5.60
N ASN A 493 13.19 -25.92 5.31
CA ASN A 493 12.76 -27.24 4.88
C ASN A 493 11.95 -27.95 5.97
N TRP A 494 12.37 -27.85 7.23
CA TRP A 494 11.63 -28.45 8.34
C TRP A 494 10.21 -27.89 8.48
N ILE A 495 10.02 -26.57 8.29
CA ILE A 495 8.72 -25.91 8.41
C ILE A 495 7.85 -26.11 7.16
N TYR A 496 8.42 -25.93 5.97
CA TYR A 496 7.67 -25.83 4.72
C TYR A 496 7.67 -27.09 3.86
N THR A 497 8.28 -28.21 4.27
CA THR A 497 8.15 -29.48 3.54
C THR A 497 7.16 -30.44 4.23
N SER A 498 6.56 -31.31 3.43
CA SER A 498 5.64 -32.33 3.95
C SER A 498 6.39 -33.36 4.81
N ARG A 499 5.67 -34.08 5.68
CA ARG A 499 6.25 -35.20 6.45
C ARG A 499 6.83 -36.29 5.55
N ALA A 500 6.22 -36.51 4.39
CA ALA A 500 6.70 -37.47 3.40
C ALA A 500 8.07 -37.08 2.80
N GLN A 501 8.46 -35.82 2.92
CA GLN A 501 9.72 -35.26 2.42
C GLN A 501 10.74 -34.99 3.52
N GLY A 502 10.42 -35.34 4.77
CA GLY A 502 11.32 -35.17 5.92
C GLY A 502 11.04 -33.93 6.76
N GLY A 503 10.05 -33.10 6.41
CA GLY A 503 9.64 -31.95 7.23
C GLY A 503 8.77 -32.31 8.43
N SER A 504 8.52 -31.33 9.28
CA SER A 504 7.65 -31.41 10.46
C SER A 504 6.19 -31.71 10.12
N GLY A 505 5.75 -31.31 8.92
CA GLY A 505 4.34 -31.27 8.52
C GLY A 505 3.57 -30.05 9.03
N ILE A 506 4.24 -29.02 9.57
CA ILE A 506 3.59 -27.76 9.96
C ILE A 506 2.80 -27.16 8.78
N CYS A 507 3.36 -27.20 7.57
CA CYS A 507 2.69 -26.74 6.36
C CYS A 507 1.42 -27.55 6.01
N GLU A 508 1.35 -28.83 6.40
CA GLU A 508 0.18 -29.70 6.20
C GLU A 508 -0.91 -29.42 7.25
N ASP A 509 -0.49 -29.15 8.48
CA ASP A 509 -1.38 -28.92 9.63
C ASP A 509 -1.98 -27.51 9.60
N ASN A 510 -1.32 -26.56 8.95
CA ASN A 510 -1.71 -25.15 8.87
C ASN A 510 -1.90 -24.65 7.41
N PRO A 511 -2.73 -25.31 6.58
CA PRO A 511 -2.86 -24.99 5.16
C PRO A 511 -3.54 -23.65 4.90
N ALA A 512 -4.07 -23.00 5.93
CA ALA A 512 -4.66 -21.66 5.84
C ALA A 512 -3.61 -20.54 5.87
N THR A 513 -2.42 -20.81 6.42
CA THR A 513 -1.37 -19.81 6.63
C THR A 513 0.00 -20.23 6.06
N SER A 514 0.15 -21.49 5.65
CA SER A 514 1.37 -22.02 5.05
C SER A 514 1.05 -22.85 3.81
N THR A 515 2.02 -22.94 2.90
CA THR A 515 1.96 -23.78 1.70
C THR A 515 3.17 -24.69 1.68
N CYS A 516 2.96 -26.00 1.55
CA CYS A 516 4.08 -26.93 1.46
C CYS A 516 4.85 -26.75 0.14
N LEU A 517 6.17 -26.79 0.23
CA LEU A 517 7.08 -26.90 -0.88
C LEU A 517 6.84 -28.21 -1.64
N PRO A 518 6.95 -28.20 -2.98
CA PRO A 518 6.82 -29.40 -3.78
C PRO A 518 8.00 -30.36 -3.59
N GLU A 519 9.16 -29.86 -3.17
CA GLU A 519 10.36 -30.63 -2.78
C GLU A 519 11.24 -29.81 -1.82
N PRO A 520 12.05 -30.45 -0.95
CA PRO A 520 13.01 -29.73 -0.11
C PRO A 520 14.01 -28.92 -0.96
N LEU A 521 14.35 -27.75 -0.46
CA LEU A 521 15.39 -26.88 -1.02
C LEU A 521 16.77 -27.50 -0.81
N ASP A 522 17.70 -27.26 -1.75
CA ASP A 522 19.10 -27.67 -1.62
C ASP A 522 19.79 -26.84 -0.50
N PRO A 523 20.37 -27.44 0.55
CA PRO A 523 21.04 -26.71 1.62
C PRO A 523 22.19 -25.79 1.16
N ALA A 524 22.79 -26.06 -0.01
CA ALA A 524 23.91 -25.28 -0.53
C ALA A 524 23.48 -24.08 -1.38
N THR A 525 22.30 -24.10 -2.02
CA THR A 525 21.88 -23.05 -2.96
C THR A 525 20.48 -22.51 -2.71
N GLY A 526 19.65 -23.21 -1.95
CA GLY A 526 18.26 -22.86 -1.68
C GLY A 526 18.09 -21.50 -0.99
N TYR A 527 19.10 -21.04 -0.27
CA TYR A 527 19.08 -19.71 0.33
C TYR A 527 19.04 -18.62 -0.75
N ASP A 528 20.04 -18.60 -1.62
CA ASP A 528 20.19 -17.60 -2.67
C ASP A 528 19.19 -17.80 -3.84
N ASP A 529 18.89 -19.04 -4.20
CA ASP A 529 18.06 -19.37 -5.36
C ASP A 529 16.56 -19.26 -5.07
N TYR A 530 16.15 -19.46 -3.81
CA TYR A 530 14.73 -19.55 -3.42
C TYR A 530 14.34 -18.56 -2.32
N ILE A 531 14.95 -18.64 -1.14
CA ILE A 531 14.51 -17.89 0.04
C ILE A 531 14.72 -16.38 -0.17
N VAL A 532 15.92 -15.96 -0.59
CA VAL A 532 16.23 -14.53 -0.79
C VAL A 532 15.33 -13.89 -1.85
N PRO A 533 15.13 -14.46 -3.06
CA PRO A 533 14.22 -13.88 -4.05
C PRO A 533 12.76 -13.84 -3.59
N LEU A 534 12.30 -14.86 -2.85
CA LEU A 534 10.95 -14.93 -2.32
C LEU A 534 10.71 -13.84 -1.26
N GLU A 535 11.56 -13.77 -0.25
CA GLU A 535 11.44 -12.79 0.83
C GLU A 535 11.61 -11.36 0.31
N THR A 536 12.51 -11.14 -0.66
CA THR A 536 12.66 -9.84 -1.33
C THR A 536 11.35 -9.44 -2.01
N ARG A 537 10.69 -10.36 -2.71
CA ARG A 537 9.42 -10.08 -3.40
C ARG A 537 8.30 -9.77 -2.40
N ILE A 538 8.20 -10.54 -1.31
CA ILE A 538 7.19 -10.30 -0.26
C ILE A 538 7.39 -8.92 0.37
N ALA A 539 8.62 -8.62 0.80
CA ALA A 539 8.93 -7.35 1.45
C ALA A 539 8.76 -6.16 0.50
N LEU A 540 9.24 -6.24 -0.75
CA LEU A 540 9.01 -5.22 -1.76
C LEU A 540 7.51 -5.05 -2.06
N GLY A 541 6.74 -6.14 -2.06
CA GLY A 541 5.28 -6.08 -2.18
C GLY A 541 4.62 -5.23 -1.11
N HIS A 542 5.08 -5.32 0.15
CA HIS A 542 4.60 -4.45 1.24
C HIS A 542 5.03 -2.99 1.02
N VAL A 543 6.30 -2.75 0.63
CA VAL A 543 6.84 -1.41 0.34
C VAL A 543 6.02 -0.69 -0.73
N LEU A 544 5.67 -1.40 -1.82
CA LEU A 544 4.89 -0.86 -2.93
C LEU A 544 3.39 -0.68 -2.61
N ALA A 545 2.93 -1.20 -1.48
CA ALA A 545 1.52 -1.16 -1.08
C ALA A 545 1.14 0.09 -0.28
N ASN A 546 2.02 1.08 -0.14
CA ASN A 546 1.80 2.25 0.71
C ASN A 546 1.50 1.85 2.17
N ASP A 547 2.27 0.90 2.68
CA ASP A 547 2.08 0.33 4.01
C ASP A 547 3.19 0.76 4.96
N PRO A 548 2.91 1.49 6.05
CA PRO A 548 3.93 1.98 6.97
C PRO A 548 4.46 0.93 7.95
N ARG A 549 3.86 -0.26 8.04
CA ARG A 549 4.26 -1.29 9.01
C ARG A 549 5.72 -1.71 8.79
N PRO A 550 6.53 -1.83 9.85
CA PRO A 550 7.93 -2.24 9.71
C PRO A 550 8.01 -3.75 9.53
N HIS A 551 9.14 -4.21 9.01
CA HIS A 551 9.57 -5.60 9.10
C HIS A 551 10.36 -5.81 10.39
N PHE A 552 10.44 -7.06 10.88
CA PHE A 552 11.35 -7.40 11.97
C PHE A 552 12.18 -8.65 11.67
N ILE A 553 13.41 -8.60 12.17
CA ILE A 553 14.45 -9.64 12.17
C ILE A 553 15.12 -9.64 13.55
N HIS A 554 16.13 -10.49 13.78
CA HIS A 554 16.84 -10.58 15.06
C HIS A 554 18.34 -10.36 14.86
N GLN A 555 19.06 -10.12 15.95
CA GLN A 555 20.49 -9.81 15.90
C GLN A 555 21.32 -10.93 15.28
N SER A 556 20.91 -12.20 15.45
CA SER A 556 21.53 -13.35 14.79
C SER A 556 21.58 -13.20 13.27
N ASN A 557 20.56 -12.59 12.67
CA ASN A 557 20.47 -12.43 11.21
C ASN A 557 21.46 -11.38 10.67
N LEU A 558 22.05 -10.57 11.54
CA LEU A 558 23.12 -9.61 11.23
C LEU A 558 24.51 -10.12 11.63
N ALA A 559 24.60 -11.27 12.30
CA ALA A 559 25.84 -11.91 12.71
C ALA A 559 26.28 -12.97 11.70
N GLU A 560 27.49 -13.52 11.88
CA GLU A 560 28.03 -14.64 11.10
C GLU A 560 27.94 -14.44 9.56
N ASP A 561 27.10 -15.21 8.85
CA ASP A 561 26.94 -15.10 7.40
C ASP A 561 26.12 -13.87 6.98
N ARG A 562 25.53 -13.15 7.94
CA ARG A 562 24.79 -11.89 7.75
C ARG A 562 23.58 -12.10 6.84
N ILE A 563 22.83 -13.14 7.12
CA ILE A 563 21.78 -13.67 6.24
C ILE A 563 20.67 -12.65 5.95
N ALA A 564 20.37 -11.67 6.80
CA ALA A 564 19.35 -10.66 6.47
C ALA A 564 19.72 -9.76 5.26
N TYR A 565 21.00 -9.41 5.10
CA TYR A 565 21.40 -8.34 4.16
C TYR A 565 21.13 -8.65 2.68
N PRO A 566 21.28 -9.88 2.16
CA PRO A 566 20.83 -10.23 0.82
C PRO A 566 19.38 -9.83 0.53
N VAL A 567 18.46 -10.07 1.49
CA VAL A 567 17.05 -9.70 1.34
C VAL A 567 16.86 -8.19 1.43
N LEU A 568 17.44 -7.55 2.46
CA LEU A 568 17.32 -6.10 2.66
C LEU A 568 17.87 -5.32 1.45
N THR A 569 19.02 -5.74 0.92
CA THR A 569 19.65 -5.19 -0.29
C THR A 569 18.76 -5.42 -1.51
N GLY A 570 18.17 -6.62 -1.66
CA GLY A 570 17.23 -6.92 -2.73
C GLY A 570 16.01 -5.98 -2.72
N VAL A 571 15.49 -5.62 -1.54
CA VAL A 571 14.39 -4.67 -1.40
C VAL A 571 14.81 -3.25 -1.77
N THR A 572 15.93 -2.77 -1.23
CA THR A 572 16.40 -1.39 -1.47
C THR A 572 16.83 -1.16 -2.91
N ASP A 573 17.60 -2.08 -3.48
CA ASP A 573 18.09 -1.97 -4.86
C ASP A 573 16.95 -2.23 -5.85
N GLY A 574 16.07 -3.18 -5.52
CA GLY A 574 14.87 -3.45 -6.30
C GLY A 574 13.93 -2.24 -6.35
N TYR A 575 13.76 -1.53 -5.23
CA TYR A 575 13.01 -0.28 -5.21
C TYR A 575 13.70 0.84 -6.00
N ALA A 576 15.00 1.05 -5.77
CA ALA A 576 15.77 2.09 -6.44
C ALA A 576 15.82 1.91 -7.97
N ALA A 577 15.69 0.67 -8.47
CA ALA A 577 15.61 0.39 -9.90
C ALA A 577 14.24 0.72 -10.54
N LEU A 578 13.20 0.98 -9.72
CA LEU A 578 11.83 1.18 -10.18
C LEU A 578 11.36 2.64 -10.07
N PHE A 579 11.94 3.41 -9.17
CA PHE A 579 11.47 4.76 -8.80
C PHE A 579 12.53 5.83 -9.04
N ALA A 580 12.05 7.01 -9.45
CA ALA A 580 12.88 8.18 -9.58
C ALA A 580 13.36 8.70 -8.21
N ASP A 581 14.49 9.42 -8.21
CA ASP A 581 15.12 9.99 -7.00
C ASP A 581 14.17 10.87 -6.14
N ASP A 582 13.14 11.45 -6.74
CA ASP A 582 12.14 12.29 -6.04
C ASP A 582 11.05 11.48 -5.31
N THR A 583 11.14 10.16 -5.38
CA THR A 583 10.22 9.19 -4.76
C THR A 583 11.03 8.23 -3.87
N PRO A 584 11.69 8.74 -2.81
CA PRO A 584 12.50 7.89 -1.94
C PRO A 584 11.64 6.98 -1.06
N LEU A 585 12.27 5.93 -0.53
CA LEU A 585 11.72 5.17 0.60
C LEU A 585 11.58 6.07 1.84
N VAL A 586 10.46 5.95 2.53
CA VAL A 586 10.22 6.63 3.80
C VAL A 586 10.59 5.68 4.95
N ASN A 587 11.68 5.99 5.66
CA ASN A 587 12.20 5.21 6.77
C ASN A 587 11.77 5.82 8.13
N LEU A 588 10.55 5.49 8.56
CA LEU A 588 10.00 5.94 9.83
C LEU A 588 10.50 5.09 11.00
N ARG A 589 10.54 5.70 12.18
CA ARG A 589 10.73 5.02 13.47
C ARG A 589 9.39 4.51 14.00
N MET A 590 9.42 3.65 15.02
CA MET A 590 8.23 3.01 15.56
C MET A 590 7.11 3.98 15.99
N GLU A 591 7.40 5.07 16.72
CA GLU A 591 6.41 6.05 17.18
C GLU A 591 5.71 6.78 16.02
N ASP A 592 6.45 7.05 14.95
CA ASP A 592 5.95 7.72 13.75
C ASP A 592 5.11 6.76 12.92
N ILE A 593 5.51 5.48 12.82
CA ILE A 593 4.69 4.43 12.19
C ILE A 593 3.36 4.27 12.94
N GLY A 594 3.43 4.16 14.27
CA GLY A 594 2.23 4.07 15.10
C GLY A 594 1.29 5.25 14.90
N THR A 595 1.85 6.46 14.80
CA THR A 595 1.11 7.69 14.52
C THR A 595 0.47 7.67 13.13
N GLU A 596 1.20 7.26 12.09
CA GLU A 596 0.69 7.11 10.72
C GLU A 596 -0.49 6.13 10.68
N MET A 597 -0.35 4.96 11.31
CA MET A 597 -1.42 3.96 11.41
C MET A 597 -2.67 4.52 12.11
N ARG A 598 -2.48 5.25 13.22
CA ARG A 598 -3.58 5.87 13.96
C ARG A 598 -4.32 6.91 13.11
N GLN A 599 -3.57 7.82 12.48
CA GLN A 599 -4.15 8.87 11.65
C GLN A 599 -4.93 8.29 10.47
N ARG A 600 -4.42 7.23 9.82
CA ARG A 600 -5.17 6.50 8.78
C ARG A 600 -6.47 5.90 9.30
N GLN A 601 -6.45 5.25 10.47
CA GLN A 601 -7.65 4.65 11.05
C GLN A 601 -8.69 5.70 11.46
N GLU A 602 -8.27 6.80 12.08
CA GLU A 602 -9.14 7.92 12.46
C GLU A 602 -9.75 8.59 11.22
N TRP A 603 -8.93 8.85 10.20
CA TRP A 603 -9.37 9.40 8.93
C TRP A 603 -10.40 8.52 8.23
N ARG A 604 -10.12 7.22 8.13
CA ARG A 604 -11.06 6.24 7.56
C ARG A 604 -12.37 6.21 8.32
N THR A 605 -12.31 6.22 9.65
CA THR A 605 -13.51 6.25 10.50
C THR A 605 -14.37 7.49 10.21
N ALA A 606 -13.75 8.66 10.05
CA ALA A 606 -14.46 9.90 9.71
C ALA A 606 -15.07 9.87 8.30
N LEU A 607 -14.39 9.23 7.33
CA LEU A 607 -14.93 9.01 5.97
C LEU A 607 -16.15 8.09 5.98
N ASP A 608 -16.06 6.95 6.68
CA ASP A 608 -17.12 5.96 6.77
C ASP A 608 -18.36 6.51 7.50
N ALA A 609 -18.15 7.40 8.47
CA ALA A 609 -19.23 8.11 9.16
C ALA A 609 -19.87 9.24 8.32
N GLY A 610 -19.30 9.59 7.17
CA GLY A 610 -19.80 10.68 6.32
C GLY A 610 -19.56 12.07 6.90
N GLU A 611 -18.58 12.22 7.80
CA GLU A 611 -18.30 13.46 8.53
C GLU A 611 -17.30 14.38 7.81
N VAL A 612 -16.72 13.89 6.70
CA VAL A 612 -15.79 14.65 5.86
C VAL A 612 -16.52 15.31 4.70
N VAL A 613 -16.32 16.62 4.54
CA VAL A 613 -16.75 17.38 3.36
C VAL A 613 -15.52 18.02 2.73
N ALA A 614 -15.22 17.64 1.49
CA ALA A 614 -14.07 18.14 0.75
C ALA A 614 -14.45 18.49 -0.68
N TYR A 615 -14.05 19.67 -1.14
CA TYR A 615 -14.38 20.12 -2.49
C TYR A 615 -13.41 21.18 -3.00
N ARG A 616 -13.39 21.33 -4.33
CA ARG A 616 -12.66 22.36 -5.06
C ARG A 616 -13.63 23.36 -5.69
N VAL A 617 -13.30 24.64 -5.61
CA VAL A 617 -13.92 25.72 -6.39
C VAL A 617 -12.80 26.57 -6.99
N GLY A 618 -12.66 26.55 -8.31
CA GLY A 618 -11.56 27.27 -8.98
C GLY A 618 -10.20 26.74 -8.52
N SER A 619 -9.38 27.60 -7.91
CA SER A 619 -8.07 27.24 -7.35
C SER A 619 -8.09 26.94 -5.86
N THR A 620 -9.27 26.90 -5.22
CA THR A 620 -9.38 26.72 -3.77
C THR A 620 -9.94 25.34 -3.45
N VAL A 621 -9.22 24.57 -2.63
CA VAL A 621 -9.71 23.34 -2.00
C VAL A 621 -10.12 23.68 -0.57
N THR A 622 -11.33 23.25 -0.20
CA THR A 622 -11.87 23.39 1.16
C THR A 622 -12.13 22.02 1.74
N VAL A 623 -11.63 21.76 2.96
CA VAL A 623 -11.86 20.51 3.69
C VAL A 623 -12.42 20.81 5.07
N ARG A 624 -13.47 20.07 5.44
CA ARG A 624 -14.03 20.02 6.79
C ARG A 624 -14.00 18.56 7.24
N ALA A 625 -13.41 18.31 8.39
CA ALA A 625 -13.37 17.02 9.07
C ALA A 625 -13.65 17.26 10.57
N PRO A 626 -13.92 16.20 11.36
CA PRO A 626 -14.06 16.31 12.81
C PRO A 626 -12.82 16.94 13.47
N GLU A 627 -13.02 17.60 14.61
CA GLU A 627 -11.93 18.18 15.39
C GLU A 627 -10.95 17.10 15.85
N GLY A 628 -9.65 17.35 15.69
CA GLY A 628 -8.59 16.40 16.06
C GLY A 628 -8.24 15.37 14.98
N VAL A 629 -9.09 15.17 13.97
CA VAL A 629 -8.78 14.26 12.85
C VAL A 629 -7.82 14.94 11.88
N ALA A 630 -6.64 14.34 11.71
CA ALA A 630 -5.69 14.77 10.70
C ALA A 630 -6.23 14.46 9.29
N VAL A 631 -6.11 15.42 8.37
CA VAL A 631 -6.53 15.30 6.97
C VAL A 631 -5.31 14.95 6.12
N PRO A 632 -5.28 13.79 5.45
CA PRO A 632 -4.25 13.48 4.47
C PRO A 632 -4.60 14.17 3.16
N ALA A 633 -3.62 14.78 2.50
CA ALA A 633 -3.83 15.38 1.20
C ALA A 633 -2.59 15.31 0.31
N THR A 634 -2.82 15.07 -1.00
CA THR A 634 -1.85 15.18 -2.08
C THR A 634 -2.27 16.32 -3.00
N MET A 635 -1.34 17.24 -3.24
CA MET A 635 -1.58 18.50 -3.93
C MET A 635 -0.44 18.81 -4.92
N PRO A 636 -0.68 19.61 -5.97
CA PRO A 636 0.38 20.05 -6.87
C PRO A 636 1.42 20.92 -6.18
N ALA A 637 2.68 20.84 -6.62
CA ALA A 637 3.77 21.68 -6.16
C ALA A 637 3.43 23.18 -6.23
N GLY A 638 3.74 23.93 -5.16
CA GLY A 638 3.38 25.34 -5.02
C GLY A 638 2.01 25.59 -4.36
N THR A 639 1.32 24.54 -3.91
CA THR A 639 0.10 24.69 -3.09
C THR A 639 0.43 25.32 -1.74
N SER A 640 -0.45 26.19 -1.27
CA SER A 640 -0.31 26.87 0.02
C SER A 640 -1.51 26.64 0.94
N GLU A 641 -1.25 26.43 2.22
CA GLU A 641 -2.25 26.54 3.28
C GLU A 641 -2.27 28.00 3.76
N ARG A 642 -3.33 28.73 3.40
CA ARG A 642 -3.42 30.18 3.57
C ARG A 642 -2.23 30.92 2.92
N SER A 643 -1.18 31.21 3.68
CA SER A 643 0.03 31.90 3.20
C SER A 643 1.31 31.08 3.39
N ALA A 644 1.23 29.89 4.00
CA ALA A 644 2.36 28.98 4.19
C ALA A 644 2.37 27.90 3.12
N ALA A 645 3.53 27.34 2.80
CA ALA A 645 3.63 26.17 1.94
C ALA A 645 2.92 24.97 2.59
N PHE A 646 2.22 24.18 1.80
CA PHE A 646 1.54 22.97 2.27
C PHE A 646 2.41 21.73 2.05
N GLY A 647 2.49 20.85 3.06
CA GLY A 647 3.03 19.50 2.95
C GLY A 647 4.51 19.42 2.57
N ASP A 648 4.96 18.18 2.35
CA ASP A 648 6.32 17.84 1.96
C ASP A 648 6.35 17.35 0.50
N ALA A 649 7.47 17.60 -0.17
CA ALA A 649 7.68 17.14 -1.54
C ALA A 649 7.84 15.62 -1.60
N TYR A 650 7.09 14.97 -2.50
CA TYR A 650 7.20 13.54 -2.76
C TYR A 650 6.61 13.22 -4.14
N ALA A 651 7.33 12.45 -4.97
CA ALA A 651 6.86 11.98 -6.28
C ALA A 651 6.34 13.11 -7.19
N GLY A 652 7.11 14.20 -7.32
CA GLY A 652 6.74 15.39 -8.11
C GLY A 652 5.60 16.26 -7.55
N GLY A 653 4.98 15.88 -6.44
CA GLY A 653 3.88 16.58 -5.78
C GLY A 653 4.19 17.06 -4.36
N LEU A 654 3.16 17.52 -3.67
CA LEU A 654 3.17 17.80 -2.23
C LEU A 654 2.22 16.84 -1.54
N SER A 655 2.61 16.33 -0.37
CA SER A 655 1.82 15.39 0.39
C SER A 655 2.05 15.55 1.88
N GLY A 656 1.05 15.21 2.68
CA GLY A 656 1.20 15.16 4.13
C GLY A 656 -0.12 15.25 4.86
N TRP A 657 -0.01 15.19 6.18
CA TRP A 657 -1.11 15.36 7.11
C TRP A 657 -1.22 16.81 7.55
N THR A 658 -2.45 17.32 7.60
CA THR A 658 -2.74 18.63 8.19
C THR A 658 -3.92 18.52 9.14
N VAL A 659 -3.81 19.14 10.31
CA VAL A 659 -4.89 19.14 11.30
C VAL A 659 -5.73 20.39 11.10
N PRO A 660 -7.02 20.27 10.73
CA PRO A 660 -7.89 21.44 10.64
C PRO A 660 -8.02 22.06 12.03
N GLY A 661 -7.87 23.38 12.12
CA GLY A 661 -8.29 24.11 13.32
C GLY A 661 -9.81 24.16 13.46
N THR A 662 -10.34 25.09 14.25
CA THR A 662 -11.79 25.32 14.37
C THR A 662 -12.46 25.83 13.08
N GLN A 663 -11.68 26.11 12.04
CA GLN A 663 -12.12 26.57 10.73
C GLN A 663 -11.77 25.53 9.67
N PRO A 664 -12.55 25.42 8.58
CA PRO A 664 -12.21 24.53 7.48
C PRO A 664 -10.78 24.76 6.98
N LEU A 665 -10.08 23.68 6.70
CA LEU A 665 -8.81 23.72 5.98
C LEU A 665 -9.06 24.32 4.60
N THR A 666 -8.18 25.25 4.19
CA THR A 666 -8.24 25.89 2.87
C THR A 666 -6.88 25.85 2.23
N LEU A 667 -6.79 25.17 1.08
CA LEU A 667 -5.57 25.05 0.28
C LEU A 667 -5.75 25.82 -1.03
N THR A 668 -4.77 26.64 -1.38
CA THR A 668 -4.74 27.40 -2.63
C THR A 668 -3.79 26.74 -3.60
N LEU A 669 -4.34 26.22 -4.70
CA LEU A 669 -3.63 25.55 -5.77
C LEU A 669 -2.89 26.58 -6.66
N PRO A 670 -1.74 26.22 -7.25
CA PRO A 670 -1.06 27.08 -8.21
C PRO A 670 -1.87 27.23 -9.51
N ALA A 671 -1.58 28.28 -10.28
CA ALA A 671 -2.25 28.52 -11.57
C ALA A 671 -2.03 27.38 -12.59
N SER A 672 -0.92 26.64 -12.48
CA SER A 672 -0.62 25.46 -13.29
C SER A 672 -1.55 24.26 -13.00
N ALA A 673 -2.28 24.26 -11.88
CA ALA A 673 -3.22 23.21 -11.51
C ALA A 673 -4.61 23.36 -12.16
N SER A 674 -4.77 24.26 -13.14
CA SER A 674 -5.98 24.34 -13.96
C SER A 674 -6.15 23.04 -14.77
N ALA A 675 -7.35 22.48 -14.79
CA ALA A 675 -7.65 21.29 -15.59
C ALA A 675 -7.25 21.52 -17.06
N PRO A 676 -6.61 20.54 -17.72
CA PRO A 676 -6.28 20.66 -19.14
C PRO A 676 -7.54 20.96 -19.95
N ALA A 677 -7.49 21.99 -20.80
CA ALA A 677 -8.59 22.28 -21.73
C ALA A 677 -8.63 21.18 -22.81
N VAL A 678 -9.78 20.51 -22.95
CA VAL A 678 -9.98 19.52 -24.02
C VAL A 678 -10.44 20.27 -25.27
N ALA A 679 -9.69 20.15 -26.37
CA ALA A 679 -10.13 20.65 -27.68
C ALA A 679 -11.21 19.73 -28.26
N ALA A 680 -12.13 20.26 -29.06
CA ALA A 680 -13.17 19.46 -29.71
C ALA A 680 -12.53 18.51 -30.77
N GLY A 681 -12.31 17.26 -30.38
CA GLY A 681 -11.93 16.16 -31.28
C GLY A 681 -13.13 15.63 -32.08
N GLY A 682 -12.85 14.80 -33.09
CA GLY A 682 -13.88 14.22 -33.97
C GLY A 682 -14.89 13.35 -33.22
N VAL A 683 -16.14 13.40 -33.68
CA VAL A 683 -17.26 12.63 -33.13
C VAL A 683 -17.10 11.16 -33.50
N PHE A 684 -16.88 10.30 -32.51
CA PHE A 684 -16.97 8.85 -32.68
C PHE A 684 -18.35 8.33 -32.22
N ASP A 685 -18.88 7.36 -32.96
CA ASP A 685 -20.24 6.80 -32.83
C ASP A 685 -20.51 6.25 -31.41
N PRO A 686 -21.73 6.30 -30.87
CA PRO A 686 -21.99 6.04 -29.46
C PRO A 686 -21.74 4.57 -29.08
N THR A 687 -20.78 4.39 -28.17
CA THR A 687 -20.82 3.51 -27.00
C THR A 687 -21.44 2.12 -27.24
N SER A 688 -20.85 1.31 -28.12
CA SER A 688 -21.14 -0.12 -28.13
C SER A 688 -20.69 -0.74 -26.78
N THR A 689 -21.46 -1.67 -26.22
CA THR A 689 -21.08 -2.35 -24.96
C THR A 689 -19.74 -3.08 -25.14
N THR A 690 -18.90 -3.04 -24.12
CA THR A 690 -17.65 -3.83 -24.12
C THR A 690 -17.97 -5.29 -23.79
N PRO A 691 -17.48 -6.27 -24.58
CA PRO A 691 -17.65 -7.69 -24.25
C PRO A 691 -17.02 -8.03 -22.90
N ARG A 692 -17.48 -9.13 -22.26
CA ARG A 692 -16.78 -9.68 -21.09
C ARG A 692 -15.35 -10.07 -21.48
N LEU A 693 -14.39 -9.59 -20.71
CA LEU A 693 -12.97 -9.79 -20.93
C LEU A 693 -12.43 -10.98 -20.10
N PRO A 694 -11.38 -11.67 -20.55
CA PRO A 694 -10.74 -12.75 -19.81
C PRO A 694 -10.01 -12.20 -18.58
N VAL A 695 -10.07 -12.97 -17.50
CA VAL A 695 -9.35 -12.73 -16.25
C VAL A 695 -8.57 -14.02 -15.94
N PRO A 696 -7.24 -14.01 -16.04
CA PRO A 696 -6.40 -15.16 -15.66
C PRO A 696 -6.54 -15.52 -14.18
N ALA A 697 -6.21 -16.77 -13.83
CA ALA A 697 -6.35 -17.27 -12.45
C ALA A 697 -5.50 -16.46 -11.45
N GLY A 698 -4.26 -16.11 -11.81
CA GLY A 698 -3.36 -15.30 -10.96
C GLY A 698 -3.84 -13.87 -10.73
N VAL A 699 -4.90 -13.44 -11.44
CA VAL A 699 -5.51 -12.12 -11.28
C VAL A 699 -6.76 -12.17 -10.39
N THR A 700 -7.33 -13.35 -10.15
CA THR A 700 -8.51 -13.52 -9.27
C THR A 700 -8.20 -13.50 -7.77
N GLY A 701 -6.92 -13.62 -7.41
CA GLY A 701 -6.40 -13.56 -6.05
C GLY A 701 -4.87 -13.40 -6.08
N PRO A 702 -4.18 -13.37 -4.94
CA PRO A 702 -2.72 -13.36 -4.94
C PRO A 702 -2.20 -14.65 -5.60
N ALA A 703 -1.25 -14.52 -6.53
CA ALA A 703 -0.57 -15.68 -7.07
C ALA A 703 0.20 -16.38 -5.93
N PRO A 704 0.15 -17.72 -5.83
CA PRO A 704 0.95 -18.43 -4.83
C PRO A 704 2.42 -18.12 -5.05
N TYR A 705 3.12 -17.79 -3.97
CA TYR A 705 4.46 -17.21 -4.05
C TYR A 705 5.55 -18.16 -4.54
N THR A 706 5.27 -19.46 -4.72
CA THR A 706 6.24 -20.52 -5.05
C THR A 706 7.02 -20.17 -6.33
N PRO A 707 8.30 -19.73 -6.23
CA PRO A 707 9.16 -19.48 -7.38
C PRO A 707 9.61 -20.80 -8.04
N LYS A 708 10.22 -20.66 -9.22
CA LYS A 708 10.71 -21.73 -10.13
C LYS A 708 11.45 -22.87 -9.39
N ASN A 709 11.18 -24.11 -9.80
CA ASN A 709 12.15 -25.22 -9.74
C ASN A 709 12.96 -25.25 -11.04
#